data_AF-A0A7S4VH50-F1
#
_entry.id   AF-A0A7S4VH50-F1
#
_cell.length_a   1.000
_cell.length_b   1.000
_cell.length_c   1.000
_cell.angle_alpha   90.00
_cell.angle_beta   90.00
_cell.angle_gamma   90.00
#
_symmetry.space_group_name_H-M   'P 1'
#
loop_
_entity.id
_entity.type
_entity.pdbx_description
1 polymer ?
#
loop_
_entity_poly.entity_id
_entity_poly.type
_entity_poly.pdbx_seq_one_letter_code
_entity_poly.pdbx_strand_id
1 'polypeptide(L)'
;MAKYAYAPLSVDENRRRPHGDISNNERDDYLVHERMPMCVGMCVLLAIVYVLSRTGDAHMDPHTVRAGGGNTAANMPNVVTQEIPETAPVVEKKVEPAAPITEVVEASDIVPTITNPQEPCNCDGLVDPSTISMGDLRAKALESTPPHIIECAKAEAGESQSACHLPTATRYAALKQKGATLWMTGCSGAGKTTIATALEEKLIKEYGKHVYRLDGDNLRTGLNRDLTFSEADRAEAVRRTGEIASLFADAGVITLVGLISPYRADRDEVRKRHEENNIPFYEIFLDVPVDELKKRDPKGQYEKVAQGKLKHFTCIDDPYEEPLNPEITLKTHELEIEDSVNLLFRKLWMDGILEGAPKLTPPGLPNPDGDELIDLHVPHQLKSARVEEAKTLPKVLISDIDLNWLQVIGEGWASPLKGFMREGTLLETLHFNSILVDPFNLTNNAMRLETKTDFDHYTAHQPPTRVSMSVPITLSCTSYTKEAIESSDKHAVALVTQMGETVAILRDPEIYENRKEEIVTRMFGAIDMDHPYISHIYAGGPYLIGGEVELLDRIRYNDGLDKWRKTASELLKEFEEKGADTVYAFQTRNPTHAGHAYLMRSAGEDLKAQGYQNPVLWLSPLGGWTKDDDVPLDVRVKQHEEVLDAGYVSFHNLMENV
;
A
#
# COMPACT_ATOMS: atom_id res chain seq x y z
N MET A 1 -12.63 18.64 6.45
CA MET A 1 -14.00 18.20 6.09
C MET A 1 -14.03 16.69 5.78
N ALA A 2 -13.59 15.84 6.71
CA ALA A 2 -13.42 14.39 6.48
C ALA A 2 -14.28 13.49 7.40
N LYS A 3 -15.38 14.02 7.96
CA LYS A 3 -16.24 13.28 8.91
C LYS A 3 -17.69 13.05 8.47
N TYR A 4 -18.06 13.34 7.23
CA TYR A 4 -19.45 13.21 6.74
C TYR A 4 -19.65 12.21 5.59
N ALA A 5 -18.66 11.38 5.27
CA ALA A 5 -18.73 10.47 4.12
C ALA A 5 -19.09 9.01 4.44
N TYR A 6 -19.54 8.69 5.66
CA TYR A 6 -19.96 7.32 6.00
C TYR A 6 -21.29 7.31 6.75
N ALA A 7 -22.35 7.05 6.01
CA ALA A 7 -23.58 6.47 6.55
C ALA A 7 -23.86 5.18 5.77
N PRO A 8 -23.91 4.01 6.43
CA PRO A 8 -24.31 2.78 5.75
C PRO A 8 -25.79 2.86 5.39
N LEU A 9 -26.12 2.57 4.12
CA LEU A 9 -27.50 2.35 3.69
C LEU A 9 -27.99 1.06 4.35
N SER A 10 -28.83 1.19 5.39
CA SER A 10 -29.57 0.07 5.94
C SER A 10 -30.59 -0.41 4.91
N VAL A 11 -30.40 -1.62 4.39
CA VAL A 11 -31.41 -2.34 3.62
C VAL A 11 -32.46 -2.82 4.61
N ASP A 12 -33.60 -2.14 4.64
CA ASP A 12 -34.74 -2.56 5.44
C ASP A 12 -35.42 -3.75 4.72
N GLU A 13 -35.14 -4.95 5.22
CA GLU A 13 -35.86 -6.19 4.90
C GLU A 13 -37.31 -6.08 5.38
N ASN A 14 -38.22 -5.57 4.55
CA ASN A 14 -39.65 -5.90 4.64
C ASN A 14 -40.43 -5.38 3.43
N ARG A 15 -40.52 -6.20 2.37
CA ARG A 15 -41.67 -6.20 1.44
C ARG A 15 -41.67 -7.49 0.61
N ARG A 16 -42.23 -8.55 1.20
CA ARG A 16 -42.71 -9.73 0.46
C ARG A 16 -43.80 -9.27 -0.54
N ARG A 17 -43.63 -9.56 -1.84
CA ARG A 17 -44.75 -9.62 -2.80
C ARG A 17 -45.27 -11.07 -2.85
N PRO A 18 -46.59 -11.32 -2.85
CA PRO A 18 -47.12 -12.63 -3.14
C PRO A 18 -47.21 -12.86 -4.66
N HIS A 19 -47.01 -14.11 -5.07
CA HIS A 19 -47.21 -14.59 -6.44
C HIS A 19 -48.68 -14.47 -6.89
N GLY A 20 -48.87 -14.13 -8.17
CA GLY A 20 -50.15 -14.26 -8.89
C GLY A 20 -50.06 -13.71 -10.31
N ASP A 21 -50.37 -14.57 -11.30
CA ASP A 21 -50.48 -14.30 -12.75
C ASP A 21 -51.28 -13.05 -13.12
N ILE A 22 -50.93 -12.41 -14.26
CA ILE A 22 -51.84 -11.98 -15.36
C ILE A 22 -50.99 -11.56 -16.58
N SER A 23 -51.53 -11.84 -17.76
CA SER A 23 -50.93 -11.82 -19.10
C SER A 23 -51.13 -10.53 -19.91
N ASN A 24 -50.41 -10.45 -21.04
CA ASN A 24 -50.35 -9.40 -22.05
C ASN A 24 -51.68 -8.75 -22.48
N ASN A 25 -51.79 -7.42 -22.34
CA ASN A 25 -52.04 -6.41 -23.39
C ASN A 25 -52.50 -5.13 -22.71
N GLU A 26 -51.77 -4.02 -22.92
CA GLU A 26 -52.32 -2.70 -23.30
C GLU A 26 -51.20 -1.66 -23.26
N ARG A 27 -51.04 -0.99 -24.40
CA ARG A 27 -50.28 0.25 -24.52
C ARG A 27 -51.15 1.41 -24.05
N ASP A 28 -50.45 2.46 -23.66
CA ASP A 28 -50.85 3.86 -23.48
C ASP A 28 -51.19 4.35 -22.07
N ASP A 29 -50.55 5.49 -21.80
CA ASP A 29 -50.80 6.52 -20.80
C ASP A 29 -50.63 6.20 -19.31
N TYR A 30 -49.42 6.44 -18.79
CA TYR A 30 -49.24 7.26 -17.59
C TYR A 30 -47.97 8.12 -17.67
N LEU A 31 -48.19 9.39 -17.98
CA LEU A 31 -47.24 10.49 -17.79
C LEU A 31 -46.97 10.72 -16.30
N VAL A 32 -45.69 10.82 -15.97
CA VAL A 32 -45.05 11.85 -15.13
C VAL A 32 -45.81 12.25 -13.85
N HIS A 33 -45.32 11.78 -12.71
CA HIS A 33 -45.01 12.64 -11.55
C HIS A 33 -44.47 11.81 -10.37
N GLU A 34 -43.15 11.61 -10.29
CA GLU A 34 -42.47 11.54 -9.00
C GLU A 34 -41.17 12.33 -9.08
N ARG A 35 -41.16 13.45 -8.34
CA ARG A 35 -40.03 14.36 -8.19
C ARG A 35 -38.99 13.72 -7.27
N MET A 36 -37.80 13.43 -7.79
CA MET A 36 -36.61 13.18 -6.96
C MET A 36 -35.97 14.52 -6.53
N PRO A 37 -35.45 14.64 -5.30
CA PRO A 37 -34.97 15.91 -4.78
C PRO A 37 -33.60 16.29 -5.35
N MET A 38 -33.56 17.42 -6.05
CA MET A 38 -32.39 18.26 -6.27
C MET A 38 -31.78 18.71 -4.94
N CYS A 39 -30.84 17.98 -4.35
CA CYS A 39 -30.20 18.40 -3.09
C CYS A 39 -28.72 17.98 -3.00
N VAL A 40 -27.85 18.46 -3.89
CA VAL A 40 -26.40 18.60 -3.59
C VAL A 40 -25.82 19.87 -4.26
N GLY A 41 -26.22 20.18 -5.50
CA GLY A 41 -25.70 21.35 -6.22
C GLY A 41 -26.14 22.72 -5.67
N MET A 42 -27.33 22.81 -5.05
CA MET A 42 -27.86 24.08 -4.52
C MET A 42 -27.28 24.46 -3.15
N CYS A 43 -26.76 23.49 -2.39
CA CYS A 43 -26.13 23.72 -1.09
C CYS A 43 -24.74 24.36 -1.22
N VAL A 44 -24.01 24.09 -2.31
CA VAL A 44 -22.70 24.69 -2.57
C VAL A 44 -22.85 26.16 -2.98
N LEU A 45 -23.85 26.48 -3.80
CA LEU A 45 -24.16 27.86 -4.21
C LEU A 45 -24.68 28.72 -3.04
N LEU A 46 -25.52 28.18 -2.16
CA LEU A 46 -25.99 28.90 -0.96
C LEU A 46 -24.89 29.09 0.10
N ALA A 47 -23.96 28.12 0.24
CA ALA A 47 -22.82 28.26 1.13
C ALA A 47 -21.83 29.34 0.64
N ILE A 48 -21.60 29.43 -0.67
CA ILE A 48 -20.75 30.48 -1.27
C ILE A 48 -21.37 31.86 -1.08
N VAL A 49 -22.69 32.01 -1.27
CA VAL A 49 -23.38 33.30 -1.04
C VAL A 49 -23.42 33.66 0.45
N TYR A 50 -23.59 32.69 1.36
CA TYR A 50 -23.62 32.93 2.82
C TYR A 50 -22.24 33.30 3.41
N VAL A 51 -21.16 32.73 2.89
CA VAL A 51 -19.79 33.04 3.34
C VAL A 51 -19.32 34.39 2.78
N LEU A 52 -19.71 34.73 1.55
CA LEU A 52 -19.39 36.04 0.95
C LEU A 52 -20.22 37.19 1.53
N SER A 53 -21.40 36.92 2.10
CA SER A 53 -22.23 37.96 2.74
C SER A 53 -21.87 38.25 4.21
N ARG A 54 -20.90 37.56 4.81
CA ARG A 54 -20.55 37.68 6.23
C ARG A 54 -19.13 38.17 6.53
N THR A 55 -18.37 38.55 5.51
CA THR A 55 -17.06 39.19 5.66
C THR A 55 -17.07 40.70 5.41
N GLY A 56 -18.26 41.30 5.26
CA GLY A 56 -18.47 42.75 5.29
C GLY A 56 -19.08 43.19 6.62
N ASP A 57 -18.51 44.24 7.20
CA ASP A 57 -18.96 45.07 8.33
C ASP A 57 -18.60 44.61 9.77
N ALA A 58 -17.52 45.24 10.25
CA ALA A 58 -17.20 45.43 11.65
C ALA A 58 -17.98 46.63 12.24
N HIS A 59 -18.29 46.53 13.54
CA HIS A 59 -18.74 47.56 14.50
C HIS A 59 -20.21 48.05 14.50
N MET A 60 -20.97 47.70 15.54
CA MET A 60 -21.47 48.65 16.58
C MET A 60 -22.18 47.96 17.77
N ASP A 61 -22.14 48.67 18.90
CA ASP A 61 -22.39 48.32 20.32
C ASP A 61 -23.87 48.04 20.70
N PRO A 62 -24.14 47.46 21.90
CA PRO A 62 -25.42 46.87 22.31
C PRO A 62 -26.31 47.86 23.08
N HIS A 63 -27.64 47.66 23.06
CA HIS A 63 -28.57 47.88 24.18
C HIS A 63 -30.03 47.65 23.77
N THR A 64 -30.81 47.03 24.69
CA THR A 64 -32.30 47.04 24.81
C THR A 64 -33.04 46.21 23.75
N VAL A 65 -34.05 45.35 24.02
CA VAL A 65 -35.27 45.49 24.84
C VAL A 65 -35.80 44.10 25.28
N ARG A 66 -36.34 44.04 26.51
CA ARG A 66 -37.11 42.95 27.15
C ARG A 66 -38.47 42.69 26.45
N ALA A 67 -39.01 41.46 26.58
CA ALA A 67 -40.11 41.12 27.52
C ALA A 67 -41.04 39.97 27.05
N GLY A 68 -41.39 39.10 28.01
CA GLY A 68 -42.63 38.32 28.08
C GLY A 68 -42.50 36.84 27.70
N GLY A 69 -42.72 35.82 28.54
CA GLY A 69 -43.30 35.74 29.88
C GLY A 69 -44.39 34.66 29.93
N GLY A 70 -44.29 33.71 30.87
CA GLY A 70 -45.37 32.79 31.31
C GLY A 70 -45.12 31.30 31.05
N ASN A 71 -44.44 30.55 31.93
CA ASN A 71 -44.94 29.79 33.10
C ASN A 71 -46.07 28.78 32.82
N THR A 72 -45.77 27.49 32.99
CA THR A 72 -46.34 26.64 34.08
C THR A 72 -45.39 25.48 34.40
N ALA A 73 -45.14 25.30 35.70
CA ALA A 73 -44.44 24.18 36.32
C ALA A 73 -45.45 23.31 37.07
N ALA A 74 -45.17 22.01 37.21
CA ALA A 74 -45.28 21.25 38.47
C ALA A 74 -45.26 19.73 38.21
N ASN A 75 -44.18 19.04 38.58
CA ASN A 75 -44.13 18.13 39.73
C ASN A 75 -42.95 17.14 39.63
N MET A 76 -42.05 17.25 40.61
CA MET A 76 -41.25 16.14 41.16
C MET A 76 -41.80 15.82 42.57
N PRO A 77 -41.59 14.62 43.15
CA PRO A 77 -40.36 14.37 43.93
C PRO A 77 -39.79 12.92 43.91
N ASN A 78 -38.45 12.87 43.81
CA ASN A 78 -37.44 12.15 44.62
C ASN A 78 -37.42 10.63 44.93
N VAL A 79 -36.29 10.01 44.53
CA VAL A 79 -35.25 9.20 45.27
C VAL A 79 -35.74 7.98 46.10
N VAL A 80 -35.22 6.75 45.93
CA VAL A 80 -34.12 6.13 46.74
C VAL A 80 -33.88 4.63 46.34
N THR A 81 -32.57 4.29 46.16
CA THR A 81 -31.78 3.03 46.36
C THR A 81 -32.01 1.66 45.67
N GLN A 82 -30.87 1.14 45.17
CA GLN A 82 -30.23 -0.19 45.29
C GLN A 82 -30.67 -1.46 44.51
N GLU A 83 -29.67 -1.94 43.73
CA GLU A 83 -29.10 -3.32 43.57
C GLU A 83 -29.85 -4.50 42.91
N ILE A 84 -29.17 -5.01 41.87
CA ILE A 84 -29.05 -6.32 41.16
C ILE A 84 -29.93 -7.50 41.65
N PRO A 85 -30.50 -8.34 40.74
CA PRO A 85 -29.77 -9.54 40.26
C PRO A 85 -30.05 -9.98 38.80
N GLU A 86 -29.04 -10.65 38.24
CA GLU A 86 -29.07 -11.88 37.42
C GLU A 86 -29.93 -12.08 36.15
N THR A 87 -29.23 -12.62 35.15
CA THR A 87 -29.63 -13.61 34.11
C THR A 87 -30.37 -13.17 32.84
N ALA A 88 -29.74 -13.48 31.69
CA ALA A 88 -30.37 -14.20 30.57
C ALA A 88 -29.27 -14.76 29.63
N PRO A 89 -29.55 -15.84 28.86
CA PRO A 89 -28.59 -16.91 28.59
C PRO A 89 -27.97 -16.88 27.19
N VAL A 90 -26.82 -17.57 27.03
CA VAL A 90 -26.27 -18.00 25.74
C VAL A 90 -26.38 -19.52 25.66
N VAL A 91 -26.99 -20.01 24.58
CA VAL A 91 -27.14 -21.43 24.26
C VAL A 91 -26.03 -21.83 23.30
N GLU A 92 -25.14 -22.72 23.75
CA GLU A 92 -24.21 -23.50 22.92
C GLU A 92 -24.89 -24.79 22.41
N LYS A 93 -24.58 -25.17 21.16
CA LYS A 93 -24.73 -26.55 20.65
C LYS A 93 -23.34 -27.00 20.16
N LYS A 94 -22.67 -27.89 20.92
CA LYS A 94 -22.67 -29.37 20.87
C LYS A 94 -21.83 -29.98 19.73
N VAL A 95 -20.68 -30.54 20.10
CA VAL A 95 -20.08 -31.74 19.49
C VAL A 95 -19.82 -32.72 20.64
N GLU A 96 -20.24 -33.98 20.46
CA GLU A 96 -20.28 -35.01 21.50
C GLU A 96 -18.94 -35.77 21.65
N PRO A 97 -18.54 -36.15 22.89
CA PRO A 97 -17.40 -37.03 23.14
C PRO A 97 -17.82 -38.50 23.33
N ALA A 98 -16.89 -39.41 23.00
CA ALA A 98 -17.04 -40.85 23.18
C ALA A 98 -16.81 -41.29 24.65
N ALA A 99 -17.45 -42.41 24.99
CA ALA A 99 -17.80 -42.90 26.33
C ALA A 99 -16.64 -43.41 27.23
N PRO A 100 -16.85 -43.47 28.56
CA PRO A 100 -15.86 -43.92 29.54
C PRO A 100 -15.98 -45.42 29.86
N ILE A 101 -14.85 -46.02 30.29
CA ILE A 101 -14.84 -47.29 31.00
C ILE A 101 -14.24 -47.04 32.39
N THR A 102 -15.04 -47.31 33.41
CA THR A 102 -14.73 -47.30 34.84
C THR A 102 -14.05 -48.59 35.26
N GLU A 103 -12.98 -48.49 36.06
CA GLU A 103 -12.71 -49.44 37.14
C GLU A 103 -12.02 -48.70 38.30
N VAL A 104 -12.50 -48.99 39.51
CA VAL A 104 -12.18 -48.36 40.80
C VAL A 104 -11.35 -49.37 41.60
N VAL A 105 -10.40 -48.91 42.42
CA VAL A 105 -10.22 -49.21 43.87
C VAL A 105 -8.80 -48.82 44.33
N GLU A 106 -8.77 -48.21 45.52
CA GLU A 106 -7.67 -47.60 46.27
C GLU A 106 -6.55 -48.57 46.69
N ALA A 107 -5.36 -48.01 46.93
CA ALA A 107 -4.30 -48.65 47.72
C ALA A 107 -3.61 -47.63 48.63
N SER A 108 -4.21 -47.38 49.79
CA SER A 108 -3.47 -47.08 51.01
C SER A 108 -2.93 -48.40 51.55
N ASP A 109 -1.63 -48.62 51.39
CA ASP A 109 -0.74 -49.46 52.22
C ASP A 109 0.44 -49.89 51.37
N ILE A 110 1.59 -49.22 51.54
CA ILE A 110 2.94 -49.78 51.59
C ILE A 110 3.84 -48.65 52.08
N VAL A 111 4.27 -48.76 53.33
CA VAL A 111 5.45 -48.08 53.86
C VAL A 111 6.64 -48.99 53.55
N PRO A 112 7.67 -48.53 52.83
CA PRO A 112 9.00 -49.12 52.94
C PRO A 112 9.83 -48.24 53.88
N THR A 113 10.11 -48.82 55.04
CA THR A 113 11.13 -48.37 55.99
C THR A 113 12.48 -48.29 55.27
N ILE A 114 12.99 -47.08 55.04
CA ILE A 114 14.38 -46.90 54.60
C ILE A 114 15.25 -46.86 55.86
N THR A 115 15.76 -48.03 56.23
CA THR A 115 16.94 -48.15 57.09
C THR A 115 18.15 -47.63 56.35
N ASN A 116 18.85 -46.68 56.96
CA ASN A 116 20.14 -46.13 56.56
C ASN A 116 21.23 -47.22 56.52
N PRO A 117 21.89 -47.49 55.37
CA PRO A 117 23.23 -48.03 55.37
C PRO A 117 24.19 -46.86 55.18
N GLN A 118 25.03 -46.61 56.19
CA GLN A 118 26.26 -45.83 56.01
C GLN A 118 27.16 -46.56 55.01
N GLU A 119 26.98 -46.28 53.73
CA GLU A 119 28.04 -46.42 52.72
C GLU A 119 28.45 -45.00 52.31
N PRO A 120 29.74 -44.62 52.38
CA PRO A 120 30.16 -43.31 51.91
C PRO A 120 29.85 -43.21 50.41
N CYS A 121 29.14 -42.14 50.00
CA CYS A 121 28.98 -41.84 48.57
C CYS A 121 30.37 -41.86 47.93
N ASN A 122 30.57 -42.74 46.95
CA ASN A 122 31.75 -42.69 46.10
C ASN A 122 31.58 -41.56 45.07
N CYS A 123 31.57 -40.33 45.60
CA CYS A 123 31.42 -39.07 44.87
C CYS A 123 32.79 -38.59 44.31
N ASP A 124 33.88 -39.35 44.49
CA ASP A 124 35.20 -38.98 43.99
C ASP A 124 35.22 -38.98 42.46
N GLY A 125 35.24 -37.78 41.89
CA GLY A 125 35.32 -37.53 40.45
C GLY A 125 33.98 -37.18 39.76
N LEU A 126 32.86 -37.17 40.48
CA LEU A 126 31.58 -36.70 39.94
C LEU A 126 31.46 -35.19 40.16
N VAL A 127 31.56 -34.45 39.06
CA VAL A 127 31.40 -32.98 39.06
C VAL A 127 29.94 -32.66 39.37
N ASP A 128 29.71 -31.81 40.37
CA ASP A 128 28.36 -31.33 40.72
C ASP A 128 27.73 -30.64 39.50
N PRO A 129 26.59 -31.13 38.96
CA PRO A 129 25.95 -30.54 37.79
C PRO A 129 25.59 -29.06 37.94
N SER A 130 25.43 -28.58 39.18
CA SER A 130 25.16 -27.16 39.47
C SER A 130 26.39 -26.26 39.39
N THR A 131 27.60 -26.84 39.31
CA THR A 131 28.88 -26.13 39.16
C THR A 131 29.42 -26.15 37.72
N ILE A 132 28.72 -26.82 36.81
CA ILE A 132 29.11 -26.96 35.41
C ILE A 132 28.53 -25.80 34.60
N SER A 133 29.40 -24.92 34.09
CA SER A 133 29.03 -23.91 33.10
C SER A 133 28.75 -24.59 31.76
N MET A 134 27.50 -24.59 31.31
CA MET A 134 27.13 -25.09 29.98
C MET A 134 27.82 -24.30 28.86
N GLY A 135 28.13 -23.02 29.08
CA GLY A 135 28.93 -22.21 28.16
C GLY A 135 30.33 -22.79 27.97
N ASP A 136 30.99 -23.19 29.05
CA ASP A 136 32.37 -23.73 29.01
C ASP A 136 32.40 -25.12 28.35
N LEU A 137 31.36 -25.94 28.58
CA LEU A 137 31.23 -27.23 27.90
C LEU A 137 30.95 -27.06 26.40
N ARG A 138 30.12 -26.09 26.00
CA ARG A 138 29.88 -25.78 24.58
C ARG A 138 31.16 -25.28 23.91
N ALA A 139 31.93 -24.41 24.57
CA ALA A 139 33.22 -23.92 24.05
C ALA A 139 34.20 -25.07 23.81
N LYS A 140 34.35 -26.00 24.78
CA LYS A 140 35.18 -27.20 24.61
C LYS A 140 34.66 -28.15 23.54
N ALA A 141 33.34 -28.27 23.38
CA ALA A 141 32.74 -29.07 22.32
C ALA A 141 32.99 -28.45 20.93
N LEU A 142 32.86 -27.14 20.78
CA LEU A 142 33.17 -26.40 19.55
C LEU A 142 34.64 -26.54 19.15
N GLU A 143 35.56 -26.45 20.12
CA GLU A 143 37.01 -26.66 19.88
C GLU A 143 37.35 -28.10 19.44
N SER A 144 36.54 -29.09 19.83
CA SER A 144 36.77 -30.52 19.56
C SER A 144 35.95 -31.09 18.41
N THR A 145 35.06 -30.31 17.79
CA THR A 145 34.23 -30.77 16.66
C THR A 145 34.97 -30.51 15.35
N PRO A 146 35.46 -31.53 14.63
CA PRO A 146 36.00 -31.33 13.29
C PRO A 146 34.86 -30.86 12.35
N PRO A 147 35.12 -29.97 11.38
CA PRO A 147 34.12 -29.54 10.42
C PRO A 147 33.73 -30.74 9.56
N HIS A 148 32.63 -31.42 9.91
CA HIS A 148 32.04 -32.45 9.07
C HIS A 148 31.34 -31.79 7.88
N ILE A 149 32.13 -31.39 6.89
CA ILE A 149 31.62 -30.98 5.58
C ILE A 149 31.29 -32.27 4.83
N ILE A 150 30.00 -32.60 4.75
CA ILE A 150 29.52 -33.58 3.78
C ILE A 150 29.64 -32.92 2.41
N GLU A 151 30.72 -33.18 1.67
CA GLU A 151 30.92 -32.67 0.33
C GLU A 151 29.82 -33.18 -0.61
N CYS A 152 29.22 -32.28 -1.38
CA CYS A 152 28.26 -32.66 -2.39
C CYS A 152 28.95 -33.48 -3.48
N ALA A 153 28.38 -34.64 -3.86
CA ALA A 153 28.96 -35.54 -4.86
C ALA A 153 29.12 -34.94 -6.29
N LYS A 154 28.62 -33.73 -6.54
CA LYS A 154 28.76 -32.99 -7.81
C LYS A 154 29.75 -31.83 -7.74
N ALA A 155 30.27 -31.47 -6.56
CA ALA A 155 31.31 -30.44 -6.44
C ALA A 155 32.67 -31.09 -6.73
N GLU A 156 33.47 -30.52 -7.63
CA GLU A 156 34.86 -30.95 -7.81
C GLU A 156 35.71 -30.56 -6.59
N ALA A 157 36.84 -31.23 -6.38
CA ALA A 157 37.73 -30.97 -5.23
C ALA A 157 38.20 -29.51 -5.22
N GLY A 158 37.66 -28.70 -4.30
CA GLY A 158 37.94 -27.27 -4.17
C GLY A 158 36.80 -26.33 -4.58
N GLU A 159 35.67 -26.86 -5.04
CA GLU A 159 34.46 -26.05 -5.31
C GLU A 159 33.52 -25.97 -4.09
N SER A 160 32.91 -24.79 -3.91
CA SER A 160 31.90 -24.55 -2.87
C SER A 160 30.66 -25.42 -3.07
N GLN A 161 30.02 -25.84 -1.98
CA GLN A 161 28.71 -26.55 -2.01
C GLN A 161 27.61 -25.78 -2.76
N SER A 162 27.82 -24.50 -3.07
CA SER A 162 26.94 -23.67 -3.90
C SER A 162 26.64 -24.28 -5.28
N ALA A 163 27.50 -25.14 -5.83
CA ALA A 163 27.27 -25.84 -7.10
C ALA A 163 26.07 -26.81 -7.07
N CYS A 164 25.64 -27.25 -5.88
CA CYS A 164 24.55 -28.21 -5.70
C CYS A 164 23.22 -27.59 -5.27
N HIS A 165 23.21 -26.28 -5.01
CA HIS A 165 22.03 -25.53 -4.62
C HIS A 165 21.63 -24.58 -5.75
N LEU A 166 20.32 -24.30 -5.87
CA LEU A 166 19.87 -23.23 -6.75
C LEU A 166 20.50 -21.90 -6.31
N PRO A 167 20.96 -21.05 -7.25
CA PRO A 167 21.47 -19.73 -6.90
C PRO A 167 20.43 -18.87 -6.18
N THR A 168 20.89 -18.05 -5.24
CA THR A 168 20.06 -17.10 -4.48
C THR A 168 19.28 -16.15 -5.41
N ALA A 169 19.88 -15.72 -6.53
CA ALA A 169 19.22 -14.93 -7.56
C ALA A 169 17.96 -15.60 -8.15
N THR A 170 17.97 -16.93 -8.31
CA THR A 170 16.82 -17.69 -8.80
C THR A 170 15.68 -17.70 -7.76
N ARG A 171 16.03 -17.80 -6.47
CA ARG A 171 15.03 -17.73 -5.37
C ARG A 171 14.42 -16.34 -5.28
N TYR A 172 15.25 -15.31 -5.37
CA TYR A 172 14.81 -13.91 -5.33
C TYR A 172 13.90 -13.57 -6.51
N ALA A 173 14.23 -14.05 -7.71
CA ALA A 173 13.39 -13.90 -8.88
C ALA A 173 12.03 -14.60 -8.73
N ALA A 174 12.01 -15.81 -8.15
CA ALA A 174 10.77 -16.54 -7.90
C ALA A 174 9.84 -15.83 -6.90
N LEU A 175 10.41 -15.19 -5.86
CA LEU A 175 9.67 -14.43 -4.86
C LEU A 175 9.41 -12.96 -5.25
N LYS A 176 10.00 -12.48 -6.35
CA LYS A 176 9.99 -11.05 -6.74
C LYS A 176 10.38 -10.12 -5.58
N GLN A 177 11.39 -10.53 -4.81
CA GLN A 177 11.95 -9.76 -3.70
C GLN A 177 13.37 -10.25 -3.38
N LYS A 178 14.18 -9.39 -2.76
CA LYS A 178 15.46 -9.79 -2.18
C LYS A 178 15.30 -10.01 -0.68
N GLY A 179 15.99 -11.00 -0.14
CA GLY A 179 16.09 -11.16 1.30
C GLY A 179 17.07 -10.17 1.91
N ALA A 180 16.82 -9.78 3.16
CA ALA A 180 17.68 -8.89 3.92
C ALA A 180 17.45 -9.12 5.42
N THR A 181 18.43 -8.75 6.24
CA THR A 181 18.29 -8.79 7.71
C THR A 181 18.26 -7.38 8.27
N LEU A 182 17.18 -7.04 8.97
CA LEU A 182 17.04 -5.81 9.74
C LEU A 182 17.25 -6.15 11.22
N TRP A 183 18.43 -5.82 11.72
CA TRP A 183 18.86 -6.10 13.08
C TRP A 183 18.58 -4.92 14.01
N MET A 184 17.46 -4.96 14.72
CA MET A 184 17.09 -3.92 15.67
C MET A 184 17.75 -4.19 17.03
N THR A 185 18.64 -3.27 17.44
CA THR A 185 19.36 -3.33 18.72
C THR A 185 19.04 -2.10 19.58
N GLY A 186 19.07 -2.27 20.91
CA GLY A 186 18.78 -1.20 21.86
C GLY A 186 18.31 -1.73 23.21
N CYS A 187 18.24 -0.85 24.21
CA CYS A 187 17.80 -1.20 25.56
C CYS A 187 16.34 -1.73 25.61
N SER A 188 15.99 -2.43 26.69
CA SER A 188 14.60 -2.88 26.90
C SER A 188 13.63 -1.69 26.91
N GLY A 189 12.49 -1.78 26.24
CA GLY A 189 11.54 -0.65 26.14
C GLY A 189 11.85 0.42 25.09
N ALA A 190 12.96 0.29 24.32
CA ALA A 190 13.32 1.27 23.29
C ALA A 190 12.38 1.29 22.07
N GLY A 191 11.48 0.30 21.94
CA GLY A 191 10.48 0.24 20.86
C GLY A 191 10.72 -0.82 19.78
N LYS A 192 11.72 -1.70 19.94
CA LYS A 192 12.08 -2.73 18.94
C LYS A 192 10.88 -3.55 18.46
N THR A 193 10.14 -4.15 19.40
CA THR A 193 8.95 -4.96 19.08
C THR A 193 7.88 -4.11 18.39
N THR A 194 7.63 -2.90 18.87
CA THR A 194 6.63 -1.98 18.30
C THR A 194 6.95 -1.62 16.84
N ILE A 195 8.19 -1.20 16.57
CA ILE A 195 8.63 -0.85 15.22
C ILE A 195 8.69 -2.08 14.31
N ALA A 196 9.19 -3.22 14.81
CA ALA A 196 9.23 -4.46 14.04
C ALA A 196 7.83 -4.95 13.65
N THR A 197 6.86 -4.89 14.56
CA THR A 197 5.47 -5.25 14.28
C THR A 197 4.83 -4.30 13.27
N ALA A 198 4.99 -2.98 13.45
CA ALA A 198 4.43 -2.01 12.51
C ALA A 198 5.05 -2.13 11.10
N LEU A 199 6.36 -2.37 11.02
CA LEU A 199 7.04 -2.60 9.74
C LEU A 199 6.63 -3.93 9.10
N GLU A 200 6.51 -5.01 9.89
CA GLU A 200 6.00 -6.31 9.44
C GLU A 200 4.60 -6.18 8.84
N GLU A 201 3.69 -5.51 9.56
CA GLU A 201 2.34 -5.25 9.06
C GLU A 201 2.35 -4.44 7.77
N LYS A 202 3.13 -3.36 7.70
CA LYS A 202 3.26 -2.53 6.51
C LYS A 202 3.74 -3.36 5.31
N LEU A 203 4.89 -4.03 5.44
CA LEU A 203 5.50 -4.80 4.36
C LEU A 203 4.64 -5.98 3.88
N ILE A 204 3.94 -6.67 4.79
CA ILE A 204 3.06 -7.80 4.43
C ILE A 204 1.73 -7.31 3.85
N LYS A 205 1.02 -6.44 4.57
CA LYS A 205 -0.38 -6.08 4.24
C LYS A 205 -0.46 -5.08 3.10
N GLU A 206 0.46 -4.12 3.02
CA GLU A 206 0.43 -3.07 1.99
C GLU A 206 1.27 -3.48 0.77
N TYR A 207 2.41 -4.16 0.96
CA TYR A 207 3.38 -4.42 -0.12
C TYR A 207 3.53 -5.89 -0.52
N GLY A 208 2.81 -6.81 0.13
CA GLY A 208 2.81 -8.23 -0.21
C GLY A 208 4.18 -8.91 -0.10
N LYS A 209 5.09 -8.39 0.72
CA LYS A 209 6.44 -8.95 0.89
C LYS A 209 6.44 -10.11 1.88
N HIS A 210 7.28 -11.11 1.66
CA HIS A 210 7.50 -12.14 2.68
C HIS A 210 8.49 -11.63 3.71
N VAL A 211 7.97 -11.40 4.90
CA VAL A 211 8.68 -10.93 6.08
C VAL A 211 8.57 -11.97 7.18
N TYR A 212 9.62 -12.15 7.97
CA TYR A 212 9.56 -12.97 9.17
C TYR A 212 10.28 -12.29 10.33
N ARG A 213 9.62 -12.27 11.50
CA ARG A 213 10.15 -11.62 12.70
C ARG A 213 10.76 -12.63 13.67
N LEU A 214 12.02 -12.44 14.02
CA LEU A 214 12.75 -13.20 15.03
C LEU A 214 12.89 -12.35 16.28
N ASP A 215 12.25 -12.75 17.37
CA ASP A 215 12.24 -12.00 18.62
C ASP A 215 12.47 -12.90 19.83
N GLY A 216 12.52 -12.28 21.01
CA GLY A 216 12.67 -13.02 22.25
C GLY A 216 11.52 -14.01 22.53
N ASP A 217 10.32 -13.82 21.96
CA ASP A 217 9.14 -14.61 22.30
C ASP A 217 9.14 -15.94 21.52
N ASN A 218 9.52 -15.92 20.23
CA ASN A 218 9.65 -17.15 19.43
C ASN A 218 11.00 -17.86 19.62
N LEU A 219 12.11 -17.13 19.80
CA LEU A 219 13.42 -17.75 19.95
C LEU A 219 13.59 -18.41 21.33
N ARG A 220 13.17 -17.76 22.42
CA ARG A 220 13.41 -18.27 23.79
C ARG A 220 12.57 -19.49 24.15
N THR A 221 11.43 -19.68 23.50
CA THR A 221 10.57 -20.85 23.73
C THR A 221 10.99 -22.05 22.89
N GLY A 222 11.69 -21.81 21.77
CA GLY A 222 12.17 -22.84 20.85
C GLY A 222 13.69 -22.99 20.87
N LEU A 223 14.36 -22.36 19.90
CA LEU A 223 15.78 -22.54 19.59
C LEU A 223 16.72 -22.20 20.77
N ASN A 224 16.38 -21.19 21.55
CA ASN A 224 17.21 -20.65 22.63
C ASN A 224 16.69 -21.04 24.02
N ARG A 225 15.85 -22.08 24.11
CA ARG A 225 15.26 -22.54 25.39
C ARG A 225 16.28 -23.09 26.40
N ASP A 226 17.46 -23.48 25.92
CA ASP A 226 18.58 -24.03 26.69
C ASP A 226 19.59 -22.95 27.15
N LEU A 227 19.31 -21.67 26.89
CA LEU A 227 20.18 -20.54 27.21
C LEU A 227 19.66 -19.77 28.42
N THR A 228 20.58 -19.39 29.32
CA THR A 228 20.26 -18.58 30.51
C THR A 228 20.57 -17.09 30.25
N PHE A 229 20.85 -16.32 31.32
CA PHE A 229 21.16 -14.89 31.24
C PHE A 229 22.66 -14.58 31.41
N SER A 230 23.52 -15.59 31.46
CA SER A 230 24.98 -15.41 31.49
C SER A 230 25.48 -14.71 30.22
N GLU A 231 26.64 -14.06 30.31
CA GLU A 231 27.28 -13.39 29.16
C GLU A 231 27.50 -14.36 27.99
N ALA A 232 28.05 -15.55 28.26
CA ALA A 232 28.27 -16.58 27.25
C ALA A 232 26.96 -17.08 26.60
N ASP A 233 25.90 -17.25 27.37
CA ASP A 233 24.59 -17.65 26.82
C ASP A 233 23.94 -16.51 26.01
N ARG A 234 24.17 -15.24 26.36
CA ARG A 234 23.71 -14.09 25.57
C ARG A 234 24.43 -14.02 24.23
N ALA A 235 25.75 -14.20 24.23
CA ALA A 235 26.55 -14.27 23.00
C ALA A 235 26.08 -15.41 22.09
N GLU A 236 25.87 -16.60 22.65
CA GLU A 236 25.34 -17.75 21.90
C GLU A 236 23.92 -17.51 21.37
N ALA A 237 23.06 -16.81 22.12
CA ALA A 237 21.72 -16.45 21.65
C ALA A 237 21.78 -15.51 20.43
N VAL A 238 22.68 -14.52 20.46
CA VAL A 238 22.91 -13.60 19.33
C VAL A 238 23.48 -14.36 18.14
N ARG A 239 24.50 -15.20 18.34
CA ARG A 239 25.11 -16.02 17.29
C ARG A 239 24.10 -16.94 16.60
N ARG A 240 23.30 -17.70 17.37
CA ARG A 240 22.24 -18.58 16.82
C ARG A 240 21.21 -17.80 16.03
N THR A 241 20.81 -16.63 16.52
CA THR A 241 19.84 -15.78 15.83
C THR A 241 20.41 -15.21 14.54
N GLY A 242 21.69 -14.81 14.54
CA GLY A 242 22.40 -14.34 13.36
C GLY A 242 22.49 -15.39 12.25
N GLU A 243 22.79 -16.64 12.59
CA GLU A 243 22.80 -17.75 11.62
C GLU A 243 21.41 -18.00 11.03
N ILE A 244 20.36 -18.01 11.86
CA ILE A 244 18.99 -18.19 11.35
C ILE A 244 18.58 -17.01 10.47
N ALA A 245 18.88 -15.77 10.88
CA ALA A 245 18.55 -14.60 10.09
C ALA A 245 19.23 -14.64 8.71
N SER A 246 20.49 -15.07 8.66
CA SER A 246 21.20 -15.28 7.41
C SER A 246 20.53 -16.35 6.53
N LEU A 247 20.03 -17.46 7.11
CA LEU A 247 19.33 -18.50 6.35
C LEU A 247 17.99 -18.01 5.78
N PHE A 248 17.21 -17.26 6.56
CA PHE A 248 15.96 -16.67 6.08
C PHE A 248 16.22 -15.65 4.96
N ALA A 249 17.23 -14.80 5.10
CA ALA A 249 17.59 -13.83 4.09
C ALA A 249 18.15 -14.47 2.80
N ASP A 250 18.94 -15.56 2.88
CA ASP A 250 19.32 -16.33 1.69
C ASP A 250 18.11 -17.02 1.01
N ALA A 251 17.09 -17.39 1.79
CA ALA A 251 15.83 -17.90 1.25
C ALA A 251 14.98 -16.81 0.57
N GLY A 252 15.37 -15.54 0.68
CA GLY A 252 14.66 -14.39 0.08
C GLY A 252 13.67 -13.73 1.01
N VAL A 253 13.66 -14.03 2.31
CA VAL A 253 12.77 -13.43 3.31
C VAL A 253 13.38 -12.16 3.89
N ILE A 254 12.59 -11.10 4.06
CA ILE A 254 13.00 -9.93 4.83
C ILE A 254 12.88 -10.28 6.32
N THR A 255 14.01 -10.42 6.99
CA THR A 255 14.07 -10.90 8.37
C THR A 255 14.19 -9.74 9.33
N LEU A 256 13.21 -9.57 10.22
CA LEU A 256 13.23 -8.54 11.26
C LEU A 256 13.71 -9.17 12.58
N VAL A 257 14.88 -8.76 13.07
CA VAL A 257 15.42 -9.27 14.34
C VAL A 257 15.24 -8.23 15.43
N GLY A 258 14.54 -8.60 16.52
CA GLY A 258 14.30 -7.74 17.67
C GLY A 258 14.97 -8.26 18.94
N LEU A 259 16.28 -8.01 19.09
CA LEU A 259 17.06 -8.43 20.26
C LEU A 259 17.68 -7.23 20.99
N ILE A 260 18.07 -7.41 22.25
CA ILE A 260 18.83 -6.37 22.96
C ILE A 260 20.27 -6.32 22.42
N SER A 261 20.89 -7.48 22.19
CA SER A 261 22.24 -7.64 21.61
C SER A 261 23.26 -6.59 22.10
N PRO A 262 23.61 -6.57 23.40
CA PRO A 262 24.31 -5.44 24.00
C PRO A 262 25.75 -5.24 23.56
N TYR A 263 26.46 -6.32 23.23
CA TYR A 263 27.89 -6.25 22.94
C TYR A 263 28.13 -6.02 21.45
N ARG A 264 29.04 -5.11 21.10
CA ARG A 264 29.34 -4.81 19.69
C ARG A 264 29.96 -6.00 18.98
N ALA A 265 30.89 -6.69 19.64
CA ALA A 265 31.60 -7.84 19.06
C ALA A 265 30.64 -8.89 18.50
N ASP A 266 29.57 -9.21 19.24
CA ASP A 266 28.57 -10.18 18.80
C ASP A 266 27.79 -9.69 17.57
N ARG A 267 27.44 -8.40 17.52
CA ARG A 267 26.72 -7.80 16.37
C ARG A 267 27.61 -7.71 15.14
N ASP A 268 28.89 -7.37 15.33
CA ASP A 268 29.89 -7.31 14.27
C ASP A 268 30.15 -8.69 13.66
N GLU A 269 30.13 -9.75 14.48
CA GLU A 269 30.26 -11.13 13.97
C GLU A 269 29.04 -11.56 13.16
N VAL A 270 27.83 -11.19 13.58
CA VAL A 270 26.61 -11.41 12.79
C VAL A 270 26.65 -10.64 11.48
N ARG A 271 27.08 -9.37 11.50
CA ARG A 271 27.26 -8.53 10.30
C ARG A 271 28.24 -9.19 9.33
N LYS A 272 29.43 -9.55 9.82
CA LYS A 272 30.45 -10.23 9.03
C LYS A 272 29.93 -11.50 8.37
N ARG A 273 29.13 -12.29 9.11
CA ARG A 273 28.51 -13.51 8.58
C ARG A 273 27.56 -13.23 7.41
N HIS A 274 26.80 -12.14 7.46
CA HIS A 274 25.92 -11.73 6.35
C HIS A 274 26.72 -11.23 5.15
N GLU A 275 27.78 -10.45 5.39
CA GLU A 275 28.69 -9.96 4.36
C GLU A 275 29.37 -11.12 3.60
N GLU A 276 29.84 -12.14 4.32
CA GLU A 276 30.44 -13.35 3.74
C GLU A 276 29.48 -14.11 2.81
N ASN A 277 28.18 -14.06 3.11
CA ASN A 277 27.13 -14.67 2.29
C ASN A 277 26.55 -13.72 1.22
N ASN A 278 27.07 -12.49 1.11
CA ASN A 278 26.56 -11.45 0.22
C ASN A 278 25.08 -11.11 0.46
N ILE A 279 24.69 -11.05 1.73
CA ILE A 279 23.32 -10.74 2.18
C ILE A 279 23.29 -9.32 2.75
N PRO A 280 22.33 -8.47 2.33
CA PRO A 280 22.14 -7.14 2.92
C PRO A 280 21.83 -7.22 4.42
N PHE A 281 22.61 -6.49 5.22
CA PHE A 281 22.47 -6.41 6.67
C PHE A 281 22.32 -4.96 7.12
N TYR A 282 21.30 -4.68 7.93
CA TYR A 282 20.97 -3.35 8.44
C TYR A 282 20.97 -3.38 9.96
N GLU A 283 21.99 -2.81 10.60
CA GLU A 283 21.99 -2.56 12.03
C GLU A 283 21.18 -1.29 12.33
N ILE A 284 20.06 -1.48 13.01
CA ILE A 284 19.12 -0.43 13.38
C ILE A 284 19.27 -0.17 14.86
N PHE A 285 19.88 0.96 15.21
CA PHE A 285 20.08 1.36 16.59
C PHE A 285 18.88 2.16 17.10
N LEU A 286 18.17 1.63 18.11
CA LEU A 286 17.12 2.37 18.80
C LEU A 286 17.74 3.16 19.96
N ASP A 287 18.11 4.41 19.66
CA ASP A 287 18.74 5.36 20.57
C ASP A 287 17.68 6.04 21.44
N VAL A 288 17.53 5.57 22.67
CA VAL A 288 16.57 6.12 23.64
C VAL A 288 17.27 6.27 25.00
N PRO A 289 17.29 7.48 25.58
CA PRO A 289 17.85 7.70 26.90
C PRO A 289 17.20 6.82 27.97
N VAL A 290 18.02 6.30 28.90
CA VAL A 290 17.57 5.40 29.97
C VAL A 290 16.44 5.99 30.81
N ASP A 291 16.43 7.31 31.04
CA ASP A 291 15.38 7.97 31.81
C ASP A 291 14.02 7.95 31.10
N GLU A 292 13.99 8.01 29.77
CA GLU A 292 12.75 7.82 28.99
C GLU A 292 12.29 6.36 29.01
N LEU A 293 13.22 5.40 28.98
CA LEU A 293 12.89 3.98 29.08
C LEU A 293 12.24 3.62 30.42
N LYS A 294 12.75 4.19 31.52
CA LYS A 294 12.17 4.03 32.86
C LYS A 294 10.76 4.60 32.97
N LYS A 295 10.46 5.72 32.28
CA LYS A 295 9.10 6.28 32.23
C LYS A 295 8.13 5.39 31.47
N ARG A 296 8.59 4.76 30.37
CA ARG A 296 7.77 3.88 29.52
C ARG A 296 7.44 2.56 30.22
N ASP A 297 8.44 1.94 30.84
CA ASP A 297 8.46 0.60 31.47
C ASP A 297 7.32 -0.36 31.08
N PRO A 298 7.18 -0.72 29.78
CA PRO A 298 5.99 -1.42 29.28
C PRO A 298 5.82 -2.83 29.86
N LYS A 299 6.89 -3.42 30.42
CA LYS A 299 6.91 -4.76 31.00
C LYS A 299 7.11 -4.75 32.53
N GLY A 300 7.11 -3.58 33.17
CA GLY A 300 7.39 -3.41 34.60
C GLY A 300 8.76 -3.96 35.02
N GLN A 301 9.73 -3.97 34.08
CA GLN A 301 11.06 -4.53 34.29
C GLN A 301 11.97 -3.52 35.00
N TYR A 302 11.91 -2.24 34.63
CA TYR A 302 12.71 -1.20 35.27
C TYR A 302 12.31 -0.99 36.73
N GLU A 303 11.03 -1.06 37.05
CA GLU A 303 10.55 -1.03 38.44
C GLU A 303 11.08 -2.23 39.25
N LYS A 304 11.07 -3.43 38.67
CA LYS A 304 11.60 -4.66 39.33
C LYS A 304 13.11 -4.61 39.54
N VAL A 305 13.85 -3.98 38.63
CA VAL A 305 15.30 -3.70 38.80
C VAL A 305 15.51 -2.71 39.94
N ALA A 306 14.74 -1.62 40.00
CA ALA A 306 14.80 -0.64 41.09
C ALA A 306 14.48 -1.27 42.47
N GLN A 307 13.61 -2.28 42.51
CA GLN A 307 13.30 -3.07 43.71
C GLN A 307 14.34 -4.17 44.03
N GLY A 308 15.40 -4.31 43.23
CA GLY A 308 16.44 -5.33 43.40
C GLY A 308 16.01 -6.77 43.10
N LYS A 309 14.84 -6.96 42.47
CA LYS A 309 14.26 -8.28 42.13
C LYS A 309 14.82 -8.83 40.81
N LEU A 310 15.31 -7.96 39.93
CA LEU A 310 16.04 -8.32 38.72
C LEU A 310 17.44 -7.74 38.84
N LYS A 311 18.46 -8.58 38.64
CA LYS A 311 19.89 -8.22 38.61
C LYS A 311 20.44 -8.51 37.23
N HIS A 312 21.56 -7.89 36.86
CA HIS A 312 22.20 -8.05 35.53
C HIS A 312 21.28 -7.58 34.39
N PHE A 313 20.59 -6.46 34.61
CA PHE A 313 19.72 -5.87 33.60
C PHE A 313 20.53 -4.94 32.70
N THR A 314 20.54 -5.26 31.40
CA THR A 314 21.23 -4.48 30.38
C THR A 314 20.77 -3.01 30.36
N CYS A 315 21.73 -2.08 30.24
CA CYS A 315 21.55 -0.63 30.32
C CYS A 315 21.31 -0.05 31.72
N ILE A 316 21.33 -0.87 32.77
CA ILE A 316 21.33 -0.43 34.17
C ILE A 316 22.52 -1.02 34.91
N ASP A 317 22.54 -2.35 35.08
CA ASP A 317 23.58 -3.07 35.82
C ASP A 317 24.65 -3.65 34.88
N ASP A 318 24.23 -4.12 33.70
CA ASP A 318 25.12 -4.65 32.67
C ASP A 318 25.33 -3.61 31.55
N PRO A 319 26.54 -3.51 30.97
CA PRO A 319 26.84 -2.52 29.94
C PRO A 319 26.06 -2.79 28.65
N TYR A 320 25.73 -1.71 27.95
CA TYR A 320 25.27 -1.73 26.56
C TYR A 320 26.27 -0.94 25.73
N GLU A 321 26.80 -1.58 24.70
CA GLU A 321 27.76 -0.97 23.80
C GLU A 321 27.05 -0.48 22.54
N GLU A 322 26.91 0.84 22.42
CA GLU A 322 26.26 1.47 21.28
C GLU A 322 26.98 1.17 19.96
N PRO A 323 26.24 0.88 18.87
CA PRO A 323 26.84 0.71 17.54
C PRO A 323 27.62 1.96 17.11
N LEU A 324 28.81 1.78 16.53
CA LEU A 324 29.61 2.90 16.05
C LEU A 324 29.15 3.43 14.68
N ASN A 325 28.74 2.53 13.80
CA ASN A 325 28.32 2.85 12.44
C ASN A 325 27.03 2.07 12.09
N PRO A 326 25.91 2.29 12.79
CA PRO A 326 24.65 1.66 12.41
C PRO A 326 24.18 2.21 11.06
N GLU A 327 23.56 1.38 10.23
CA GLU A 327 22.94 1.83 8.98
C GLU A 327 21.81 2.83 9.24
N ILE A 328 21.10 2.67 10.37
CA ILE A 328 19.99 3.53 10.75
C ILE A 328 19.98 3.73 12.26
N THR A 329 19.84 4.98 12.71
CA THR A 329 19.60 5.32 14.12
C THR A 329 18.18 5.87 14.28
N LEU A 330 17.40 5.28 15.17
CA LEU A 330 16.01 5.67 15.47
C LEU A 330 15.90 6.21 16.90
N LYS A 331 15.62 7.51 17.00
CA LYS A 331 15.29 8.17 18.27
C LYS A 331 13.80 8.08 18.55
N THR A 332 13.32 6.92 18.99
CA THR A 332 11.87 6.65 19.16
C THR A 332 11.19 7.49 20.26
N HIS A 333 11.91 8.37 20.94
CA HIS A 333 11.38 9.35 21.89
C HIS A 333 11.13 10.73 21.26
N GLU A 334 11.65 10.95 20.06
CA GLU A 334 11.46 12.15 19.24
C GLU A 334 10.63 11.86 17.98
N LEU A 335 10.47 10.58 17.62
CA LEU A 335 9.79 10.12 16.41
C LEU A 335 8.49 9.38 16.73
N GLU A 336 7.48 9.61 15.91
CA GLU A 336 6.29 8.75 15.88
C GLU A 336 6.63 7.37 15.28
N ILE A 337 5.77 6.38 15.56
CA ILE A 337 5.94 5.01 15.05
C ILE A 337 5.97 5.00 13.53
N GLU A 338 5.05 5.74 12.90
CA GLU A 338 4.92 5.79 11.44
C GLU A 338 6.17 6.39 10.79
N ASP A 339 6.73 7.46 11.35
CA ASP A 339 7.98 8.08 10.85
C ASP A 339 9.15 7.11 10.93
N SER A 340 9.27 6.38 12.04
CA SER A 340 10.29 5.36 12.23
C SER A 340 10.17 4.25 11.19
N VAL A 341 8.95 3.76 10.94
CA VAL A 341 8.67 2.74 9.91
C VAL A 341 8.98 3.28 8.51
N ASN A 342 8.62 4.54 8.22
CA ASN A 342 8.87 5.17 6.93
C ASN A 342 10.38 5.32 6.63
N LEU A 343 11.21 5.64 7.63
CA LEU A 343 12.67 5.68 7.48
C LEU A 343 13.24 4.30 7.11
N LEU A 344 12.81 3.24 7.81
CA LEU A 344 13.24 1.87 7.52
C LEU A 344 12.80 1.45 6.12
N PHE A 345 11.54 1.71 5.78
CA PHE A 345 10.98 1.40 4.46
C PHE A 345 11.76 2.10 3.34
N ARG A 346 12.02 3.41 3.46
CA ARG A 346 12.78 4.18 2.47
C ARG A 346 14.19 3.63 2.28
N LYS A 347 14.85 3.19 3.35
CA LYS A 347 16.19 2.61 3.23
C LYS A 347 16.17 1.29 2.44
N LEU A 348 15.24 0.39 2.76
CA LEU A 348 15.07 -0.87 2.01
C LEU A 348 14.70 -0.62 0.54
N TRP A 349 13.92 0.43 0.30
CA TRP A 349 13.55 0.88 -1.03
C TRP A 349 14.77 1.33 -1.84
N MET A 350 15.53 2.30 -1.31
CA MET A 350 16.70 2.88 -1.98
C MET A 350 17.78 1.84 -2.31
N ASP A 351 17.92 0.83 -1.46
CA ASP A 351 18.91 -0.23 -1.64
C ASP A 351 18.40 -1.37 -2.55
N GLY A 352 17.20 -1.23 -3.11
CA GLY A 352 16.62 -2.19 -4.05
C GLY A 352 16.24 -3.53 -3.40
N ILE A 353 16.05 -3.57 -2.08
CA ILE A 353 15.57 -4.75 -1.35
C ILE A 353 14.10 -5.01 -1.68
N LEU A 354 13.35 -3.92 -1.82
CA LEU A 354 11.93 -3.94 -2.13
C LEU A 354 11.65 -4.05 -3.63
N GLU A 355 12.65 -4.25 -4.51
CA GLU A 355 12.45 -4.41 -5.96
C GLU A 355 11.23 -5.29 -6.27
N GLY A 356 10.32 -4.78 -7.11
CA GLY A 356 8.97 -5.32 -7.29
C GLY A 356 7.89 -4.73 -6.38
N ALA A 357 8.21 -3.72 -5.55
CA ALA A 357 7.24 -2.88 -4.87
C ALA A 357 7.02 -1.56 -5.65
N PRO A 358 5.88 -0.88 -5.44
CA PRO A 358 5.66 0.54 -5.66
C PRO A 358 6.84 1.51 -5.59
N LYS A 359 7.19 2.18 -6.69
CA LYS A 359 8.06 3.38 -6.67
C LYS A 359 7.39 4.49 -5.88
N LEU A 360 7.66 4.57 -4.58
CA LEU A 360 7.27 5.73 -3.79
C LEU A 360 8.12 6.93 -4.20
N THR A 361 7.45 8.07 -4.36
CA THR A 361 8.10 9.34 -4.66
C THR A 361 8.82 9.88 -3.41
N PRO A 362 9.81 10.79 -3.58
CA PRO A 362 10.44 11.47 -2.46
C PRO A 362 9.44 12.11 -1.48
N PRO A 363 9.81 12.32 -0.21
CA PRO A 363 8.91 12.88 0.80
C PRO A 363 8.37 14.25 0.36
N GLY A 364 7.04 14.40 0.28
CA GLY A 364 6.38 15.64 -0.16
C GLY A 364 5.79 15.60 -1.56
N LEU A 365 6.07 14.54 -2.34
CA LEU A 365 5.43 14.28 -3.62
C LEU A 365 4.33 13.21 -3.48
N PRO A 366 3.25 13.28 -4.28
CA PRO A 366 2.19 12.27 -4.24
C PRO A 366 2.71 10.93 -4.77
N ASN A 367 2.28 9.83 -4.14
CA ASN A 367 2.45 8.51 -4.71
C ASN A 367 1.39 8.29 -5.80
N PRO A 368 1.70 7.54 -6.87
CA PRO A 368 0.68 7.09 -7.82
C PRO A 368 -0.41 6.27 -7.13
N ASP A 369 -1.65 6.39 -7.61
CA ASP A 369 -2.76 5.57 -7.16
C ASP A 369 -2.48 4.08 -7.43
N GLY A 370 -2.70 3.24 -6.41
CA GLY A 370 -2.32 1.83 -6.42
C GLY A 370 -0.84 1.56 -6.11
N ASP A 371 -0.14 2.61 -5.68
CA ASP A 371 1.28 2.65 -5.30
C ASP A 371 2.24 2.26 -6.47
N GLU A 372 1.75 1.82 -7.63
CA GLU A 372 2.56 1.46 -8.79
C GLU A 372 2.69 2.63 -9.77
N LEU A 373 3.93 2.98 -10.15
CA LEU A 373 4.18 3.89 -11.27
C LEU A 373 4.06 3.09 -12.58
N ILE A 374 2.93 3.24 -13.27
CA ILE A 374 2.67 2.51 -14.51
C ILE A 374 3.42 3.15 -15.68
N ASP A 375 4.13 2.30 -16.41
CA ASP A 375 4.74 2.60 -17.71
C ASP A 375 4.52 1.38 -18.61
N LEU A 376 3.67 1.53 -19.62
CA LEU A 376 3.29 0.44 -20.52
C LEU A 376 4.13 0.40 -21.80
N HIS A 377 5.20 1.20 -21.89
CA HIS A 377 6.10 1.15 -23.03
C HIS A 377 6.77 -0.22 -23.09
N VAL A 378 6.77 -0.81 -24.29
CA VAL A 378 7.49 -2.04 -24.56
C VAL A 378 8.98 -1.79 -24.31
N PRO A 379 9.65 -2.63 -23.49
CA PRO A 379 11.08 -2.51 -23.27
C PRO A 379 11.85 -2.51 -24.60
N HIS A 380 12.85 -1.64 -24.72
CA HIS A 380 13.62 -1.44 -25.97
C HIS A 380 14.13 -2.75 -26.59
N GLN A 381 14.48 -3.74 -25.75
CA GLN A 381 14.97 -5.05 -26.18
C GLN A 381 13.90 -5.91 -26.88
N LEU A 382 12.63 -5.75 -26.52
CA LEU A 382 11.50 -6.53 -27.07
C LEU A 382 10.79 -5.81 -28.22
N LYS A 383 11.09 -4.53 -28.43
CA LYS A 383 10.38 -3.66 -29.37
C LYS A 383 10.33 -4.22 -30.80
N SER A 384 11.46 -4.66 -31.35
CA SER A 384 11.52 -5.22 -32.71
C SER A 384 10.62 -6.46 -32.85
N ALA A 385 10.63 -7.35 -31.85
CA ALA A 385 9.78 -8.53 -31.83
C ALA A 385 8.29 -8.16 -31.77
N ARG A 386 7.90 -7.19 -30.92
CA ARG A 386 6.51 -6.73 -30.82
C ARG A 386 6.03 -6.04 -32.10
N VAL A 387 6.89 -5.28 -32.77
CA VAL A 387 6.55 -4.66 -34.07
C VAL A 387 6.29 -5.71 -35.15
N GLU A 388 7.11 -6.77 -35.23
CA GLU A 388 6.86 -7.86 -36.17
C GLU A 388 5.60 -8.66 -35.83
N GLU A 389 5.36 -8.91 -34.54
CA GLU A 389 4.14 -9.55 -34.06
C GLU A 389 2.90 -8.75 -34.48
N ALA A 390 2.89 -7.44 -34.23
CA ALA A 390 1.76 -6.56 -34.48
C ALA A 390 1.31 -6.55 -35.95
N LYS A 391 2.22 -6.80 -36.89
CA LYS A 391 1.88 -6.94 -38.33
C LYS A 391 0.96 -8.12 -38.62
N THR A 392 0.99 -9.15 -37.78
CA THR A 392 0.22 -10.39 -37.94
C THR A 392 -1.12 -10.37 -37.20
N LEU A 393 -1.33 -9.39 -36.32
CA LEU A 393 -2.52 -9.30 -35.49
C LEU A 393 -3.69 -8.65 -36.25
N PRO A 394 -4.94 -8.97 -35.89
CA PRO A 394 -6.10 -8.18 -36.28
C PRO A 394 -5.91 -6.71 -35.88
N LYS A 395 -6.42 -5.79 -36.70
CA LYS A 395 -6.20 -4.36 -36.53
C LYS A 395 -7.47 -3.69 -36.00
N VAL A 396 -7.32 -2.86 -34.97
CA VAL A 396 -8.34 -1.93 -34.49
C VAL A 396 -7.91 -0.53 -34.86
N LEU A 397 -8.75 0.15 -35.64
CA LEU A 397 -8.51 1.54 -36.02
C LEU A 397 -8.86 2.45 -34.84
N ILE A 398 -7.95 3.35 -34.48
CA ILE A 398 -8.14 4.33 -33.41
C ILE A 398 -8.21 5.75 -33.98
N SER A 399 -9.07 6.59 -33.42
CA SER A 399 -9.15 8.02 -33.71
C SER A 399 -8.06 8.83 -33.00
N ASP A 400 -7.97 10.13 -33.30
CA ASP A 400 -7.05 11.03 -32.59
C ASP A 400 -7.40 11.17 -31.10
N ILE A 401 -8.70 11.10 -30.75
CA ILE A 401 -9.15 11.12 -29.35
C ILE A 401 -8.74 9.81 -28.66
N ASP A 402 -8.87 8.67 -29.34
CA ASP A 402 -8.45 7.37 -28.82
C ASP A 402 -6.92 7.32 -28.63
N LEU A 403 -6.15 7.97 -29.52
CA LEU A 403 -4.70 8.10 -29.38
C LEU A 403 -4.32 8.91 -28.13
N ASN A 404 -5.04 10.01 -27.85
CA ASN A 404 -4.86 10.77 -26.61
C ASN A 404 -5.13 9.89 -25.37
N TRP A 405 -6.21 9.08 -25.38
CA TRP A 405 -6.50 8.15 -24.28
C TRP A 405 -5.46 7.04 -24.15
N LEU A 406 -4.97 6.52 -25.28
CA LEU A 406 -3.88 5.54 -25.29
C LEU A 406 -2.62 6.11 -24.64
N GLN A 407 -2.30 7.38 -24.87
CA GLN A 407 -1.21 8.08 -24.18
C GLN A 407 -1.46 8.19 -22.68
N VAL A 408 -2.66 8.60 -22.27
CA VAL A 408 -3.06 8.71 -20.86
C VAL A 408 -2.83 7.38 -20.13
N ILE A 409 -3.26 6.27 -20.72
CA ILE A 409 -3.06 4.94 -20.14
C ILE A 409 -1.57 4.53 -20.18
N GLY A 410 -0.94 4.67 -21.35
CA GLY A 410 0.42 4.19 -21.59
C GLY A 410 1.49 4.86 -20.73
N GLU A 411 1.29 6.14 -20.40
CA GLU A 411 2.21 6.95 -19.59
C GLU A 411 1.83 7.00 -18.09
N GLY A 412 0.84 6.21 -17.66
CA GLY A 412 0.50 6.00 -16.26
C GLY A 412 -0.39 7.06 -15.61
N TRP A 413 -0.99 7.96 -16.38
CA TRP A 413 -1.91 8.98 -15.85
C TRP A 413 -3.19 8.40 -15.27
N ALA A 414 -3.61 7.22 -15.76
CA ALA A 414 -4.77 6.49 -15.28
C ALA A 414 -4.41 5.38 -14.28
N SER A 415 -3.26 5.44 -13.61
CA SER A 415 -2.84 4.40 -12.65
C SER A 415 -3.94 4.09 -11.61
N PRO A 416 -4.22 2.82 -11.29
CA PRO A 416 -3.50 1.59 -11.67
C PRO A 416 -4.03 0.92 -12.97
N LEU A 417 -4.78 1.62 -13.82
CA LEU A 417 -5.31 1.06 -15.07
C LEU A 417 -4.18 0.74 -16.05
N LYS A 418 -4.15 -0.50 -16.56
CA LYS A 418 -3.11 -1.03 -17.46
C LYS A 418 -3.55 -1.16 -18.93
N GLY A 419 -4.74 -0.66 -19.26
CA GLY A 419 -5.25 -0.65 -20.63
C GLY A 419 -6.66 -0.07 -20.72
N PHE A 420 -7.35 -0.27 -21.85
CA PHE A 420 -8.74 0.16 -21.96
C PHE A 420 -9.64 -0.66 -21.02
N MET A 421 -10.61 0.00 -20.40
CA MET A 421 -11.43 -0.61 -19.36
C MET A 421 -12.13 -1.89 -19.86
N ARG A 422 -11.95 -2.96 -19.09
CA ARG A 422 -12.79 -4.16 -19.13
C ARG A 422 -14.18 -3.86 -18.61
N GLU A 423 -15.15 -4.73 -18.86
CA GLU A 423 -16.56 -4.46 -18.52
C GLU A 423 -16.73 -4.21 -17.00
N GLY A 424 -16.08 -5.04 -16.16
CA GLY A 424 -16.09 -4.86 -14.71
C GLY A 424 -15.57 -3.49 -14.28
N THR A 425 -14.41 -3.08 -14.80
CA THR A 425 -13.79 -1.77 -14.50
C THR A 425 -14.66 -0.59 -14.96
N LEU A 426 -15.32 -0.72 -16.11
CA LEU A 426 -16.28 0.28 -16.59
C LEU A 426 -17.46 0.41 -15.62
N LEU A 427 -18.05 -0.70 -15.20
CA LEU A 427 -19.17 -0.68 -14.25
C LEU A 427 -18.76 -0.06 -12.93
N GLU A 428 -17.59 -0.39 -12.40
CA GLU A 428 -17.08 0.23 -11.18
C GLU A 428 -16.93 1.75 -11.33
N THR A 429 -16.35 2.19 -12.43
CA THR A 429 -16.18 3.61 -12.78
C THR A 429 -17.54 4.32 -12.83
N LEU A 430 -18.51 3.77 -13.57
CA LEU A 430 -19.84 4.38 -13.77
C LEU A 430 -20.69 4.43 -12.49
N HIS A 431 -20.55 3.46 -11.61
CA HIS A 431 -21.39 3.32 -10.42
C HIS A 431 -20.76 3.90 -9.15
N PHE A 432 -19.42 3.92 -9.06
CA PHE A 432 -18.71 4.24 -7.83
C PHE A 432 -17.67 5.34 -7.98
N ASN A 433 -17.46 5.88 -9.19
CA ASN A 433 -16.41 6.85 -9.49
C ASN A 433 -15.01 6.42 -8.99
N SER A 434 -14.81 5.11 -8.91
CA SER A 434 -13.62 4.48 -8.35
C SER A 434 -13.47 3.08 -8.93
N ILE A 435 -12.23 2.60 -8.94
CA ILE A 435 -11.90 1.21 -9.26
C ILE A 435 -11.18 0.58 -8.06
N LEU A 436 -11.30 -0.73 -7.93
CA LEU A 436 -10.50 -1.51 -7.00
C LEU A 436 -9.01 -1.49 -7.39
N VAL A 437 -8.13 -1.30 -6.41
CA VAL A 437 -6.69 -1.41 -6.56
C VAL A 437 -6.34 -2.87 -6.60
N ASP A 438 -6.07 -3.38 -7.80
CA ASP A 438 -5.66 -4.78 -7.98
C ASP A 438 -4.33 -4.91 -8.76
N PRO A 439 -3.21 -4.40 -8.20
CA PRO A 439 -1.94 -4.26 -8.90
C PRO A 439 -1.34 -5.59 -9.36
N PHE A 440 -1.74 -6.68 -8.69
CA PHE A 440 -1.31 -8.06 -8.95
C PHE A 440 -2.44 -8.97 -9.39
N ASN A 441 -3.65 -8.44 -9.61
CA ASN A 441 -4.77 -9.24 -10.07
C ASN A 441 -5.21 -10.33 -9.03
N LEU A 442 -5.16 -9.99 -7.73
CA LEU A 442 -5.49 -10.79 -6.55
C LEU A 442 -6.99 -10.94 -6.28
N THR A 443 -7.85 -10.21 -6.97
CA THR A 443 -9.31 -10.47 -7.01
C THR A 443 -9.68 -11.71 -7.85
N ASN A 444 -8.66 -12.51 -8.19
CA ASN A 444 -8.67 -13.82 -8.84
C ASN A 444 -8.30 -13.80 -10.35
N ASN A 445 -7.06 -13.37 -10.63
CA ASN A 445 -6.41 -13.41 -11.94
C ASN A 445 -4.93 -13.89 -11.86
N ALA A 446 -4.59 -14.69 -10.85
CA ALA A 446 -3.48 -15.63 -11.00
C ALA A 446 -4.03 -16.88 -11.69
N MET A 447 -3.79 -16.99 -13.01
CA MET A 447 -4.27 -18.03 -13.96
C MET A 447 -5.52 -17.69 -14.78
N ARG A 448 -5.52 -16.61 -15.58
CA ARG A 448 -6.55 -16.39 -16.62
C ARG A 448 -6.05 -15.66 -17.87
N LEU A 449 -5.13 -16.27 -18.63
CA LEU A 449 -4.97 -15.90 -20.05
C LEU A 449 -6.23 -16.23 -20.89
N GLU A 450 -7.29 -16.81 -20.30
CA GLU A 450 -8.36 -17.47 -21.07
C GLU A 450 -9.81 -17.33 -20.51
N THR A 451 -10.15 -16.47 -19.53
CA THR A 451 -11.55 -16.47 -19.01
C THR A 451 -12.19 -15.10 -18.77
N LYS A 452 -13.49 -15.03 -19.13
CA LYS A 452 -14.40 -13.89 -18.95
C LYS A 452 -14.65 -13.57 -17.47
N THR A 453 -14.97 -12.29 -17.21
CA THR A 453 -15.38 -11.75 -15.91
C THR A 453 -16.56 -12.54 -15.33
N ASP A 454 -16.44 -12.99 -14.07
CA ASP A 454 -17.49 -13.74 -13.34
C ASP A 454 -18.03 -12.89 -12.19
N PHE A 455 -19.24 -12.34 -12.35
CA PHE A 455 -19.90 -11.50 -11.36
C PHE A 455 -20.53 -12.30 -10.20
N ASP A 456 -20.71 -13.61 -10.33
CA ASP A 456 -21.41 -14.42 -9.33
C ASP A 456 -20.56 -14.69 -8.08
N HIS A 457 -19.23 -14.51 -8.17
CA HIS A 457 -18.26 -14.81 -7.09
C HIS A 457 -17.48 -13.59 -6.59
N TYR A 458 -17.96 -12.37 -6.87
CA TYR A 458 -17.27 -11.10 -6.60
C TYR A 458 -16.94 -10.83 -5.11
N THR A 459 -17.68 -11.42 -4.16
CA THR A 459 -17.54 -11.13 -2.72
C THR A 459 -16.45 -11.94 -2.00
N ALA A 460 -15.82 -12.92 -2.66
CA ALA A 460 -14.89 -13.83 -1.98
C ALA A 460 -13.49 -13.23 -1.76
N HIS A 461 -13.08 -12.21 -2.53
CA HIS A 461 -11.74 -11.61 -2.49
C HIS A 461 -11.81 -10.13 -2.83
N GLN A 462 -12.19 -9.27 -1.88
CA GLN A 462 -12.02 -7.83 -2.07
C GLN A 462 -10.54 -7.47 -1.87
N PRO A 463 -9.92 -6.74 -2.80
CA PRO A 463 -8.66 -6.08 -2.51
C PRO A 463 -8.96 -4.91 -1.54
N PRO A 464 -8.06 -4.58 -0.62
CA PRO A 464 -8.37 -3.72 0.53
C PRO A 464 -8.62 -2.25 0.17
N THR A 465 -8.34 -1.82 -1.06
CA THR A 465 -8.21 -0.40 -1.43
C THR A 465 -8.93 -0.05 -2.74
N ARG A 466 -9.56 1.12 -2.78
CA ARG A 466 -10.15 1.74 -3.99
C ARG A 466 -9.42 3.04 -4.29
N VAL A 467 -9.29 3.36 -5.57
CA VAL A 467 -8.75 4.64 -6.06
C VAL A 467 -9.77 5.38 -6.90
N SER A 468 -9.62 6.69 -7.03
CA SER A 468 -10.54 7.49 -7.83
C SER A 468 -10.38 7.18 -9.31
N MET A 469 -11.50 6.91 -9.97
CA MET A 469 -11.56 6.69 -11.41
C MET A 469 -12.99 7.01 -11.83
N SER A 470 -13.23 8.28 -12.15
CA SER A 470 -14.58 8.83 -12.35
C SER A 470 -14.99 8.95 -13.81
N VAL A 471 -14.06 8.71 -14.74
CA VAL A 471 -14.28 8.86 -16.18
C VAL A 471 -13.97 7.54 -16.88
N PRO A 472 -14.91 6.97 -17.65
CA PRO A 472 -14.66 5.83 -18.52
C PRO A 472 -13.54 6.09 -19.51
N ILE A 473 -12.54 5.20 -19.54
CA ILE A 473 -11.47 5.18 -20.53
C ILE A 473 -11.66 3.92 -21.38
N THR A 474 -12.45 4.05 -22.45
CA THR A 474 -12.92 2.93 -23.26
C THR A 474 -12.55 3.13 -24.73
N LEU A 475 -12.39 2.03 -25.46
CA LEU A 475 -12.17 2.04 -26.90
C LEU A 475 -13.39 1.43 -27.60
N SER A 476 -13.99 2.14 -28.54
CA SER A 476 -15.15 1.62 -29.29
C SER A 476 -14.73 0.84 -30.53
N CYS A 477 -15.48 -0.18 -30.91
CA CYS A 477 -15.23 -0.94 -32.12
C CYS A 477 -16.52 -1.31 -32.87
N THR A 478 -16.38 -1.54 -34.18
CA THR A 478 -17.51 -1.90 -35.06
C THR A 478 -17.83 -3.39 -34.95
N SER A 479 -19.02 -3.81 -35.38
CA SER A 479 -19.36 -5.24 -35.50
C SER A 479 -18.38 -6.00 -36.39
N TYR A 480 -17.90 -5.37 -37.47
CA TYR A 480 -16.88 -5.95 -38.35
C TYR A 480 -15.56 -6.18 -37.62
N THR A 481 -15.10 -5.20 -36.85
CA THR A 481 -13.89 -5.33 -36.02
C THR A 481 -14.05 -6.43 -34.99
N LYS A 482 -15.20 -6.49 -34.31
CA LYS A 482 -15.52 -7.57 -33.36
C LYS A 482 -15.42 -8.94 -34.02
N GLU A 483 -16.11 -9.15 -35.15
CA GLU A 483 -16.07 -10.43 -35.88
C GLU A 483 -14.65 -10.80 -36.31
N ALA A 484 -13.85 -9.83 -36.77
CA ALA A 484 -12.45 -10.05 -37.14
C ALA A 484 -11.56 -10.48 -35.96
N ILE A 485 -11.84 -10.00 -34.75
CA ILE A 485 -11.12 -10.38 -33.53
C ILE A 485 -11.58 -11.75 -33.05
N GLU A 486 -12.89 -11.99 -32.96
CA GLU A 486 -13.47 -13.25 -32.49
C GLU A 486 -13.18 -14.43 -33.43
N SER A 487 -13.02 -14.16 -34.73
CA SER A 487 -12.62 -15.16 -35.73
C SER A 487 -11.11 -15.40 -35.79
N SER A 488 -10.32 -14.56 -35.12
CA SER A 488 -8.87 -14.70 -35.05
C SER A 488 -8.49 -15.73 -33.99
N ASP A 489 -7.44 -16.51 -34.25
CA ASP A 489 -6.81 -17.41 -33.28
C ASP A 489 -5.85 -16.67 -32.33
N LYS A 490 -5.77 -15.34 -32.43
CA LYS A 490 -4.88 -14.49 -31.64
C LYS A 490 -5.59 -13.90 -30.44
N HIS A 491 -4.91 -13.96 -29.30
CA HIS A 491 -5.31 -13.30 -28.04
C HIS A 491 -4.78 -11.85 -27.95
N ALA A 492 -4.63 -11.18 -29.10
CA ALA A 492 -4.10 -9.82 -29.15
C ALA A 492 -4.53 -9.12 -30.44
N VAL A 493 -4.60 -7.79 -30.40
CA VAL A 493 -4.92 -6.93 -31.54
C VAL A 493 -3.93 -5.78 -31.64
N ALA A 494 -3.63 -5.35 -32.86
CA ALA A 494 -2.81 -4.16 -33.11
C ALA A 494 -3.70 -2.91 -33.13
N LEU A 495 -3.32 -1.88 -32.37
CA LEU A 495 -3.96 -0.57 -32.40
C LEU A 495 -3.29 0.30 -33.47
N VAL A 496 -4.07 0.75 -34.44
CA VAL A 496 -3.58 1.39 -35.66
C VAL A 496 -4.24 2.75 -35.83
N THR A 497 -3.44 3.79 -36.05
CA THR A 497 -3.94 5.16 -36.28
C THR A 497 -4.62 5.27 -37.65
N GLN A 498 -5.33 6.38 -37.88
CA GLN A 498 -5.92 6.68 -39.18
C GLN A 498 -4.90 6.75 -40.34
N MET A 499 -3.63 7.00 -40.03
CA MET A 499 -2.52 7.02 -40.99
C MET A 499 -1.93 5.62 -41.27
N GLY A 500 -2.45 4.57 -40.62
CA GLY A 500 -1.98 3.19 -40.79
C GLY A 500 -0.77 2.82 -39.94
N GLU A 501 -0.34 3.70 -39.04
CA GLU A 501 0.76 3.45 -38.11
C GLU A 501 0.27 2.58 -36.94
N THR A 502 1.02 1.52 -36.62
CA THR A 502 0.73 0.69 -35.44
C THR A 502 1.45 1.26 -34.23
N VAL A 503 0.67 1.67 -33.23
CA VAL A 503 1.18 2.40 -32.05
C VAL A 503 1.21 1.56 -30.78
N ALA A 504 0.33 0.55 -30.68
CA ALA A 504 0.25 -0.32 -29.52
C ALA A 504 -0.29 -1.70 -29.88
N ILE A 505 -0.13 -2.63 -28.96
CA ILE A 505 -0.79 -3.93 -28.96
C ILE A 505 -1.75 -3.97 -27.76
N LEU A 506 -2.99 -4.39 -27.98
CA LEU A 506 -3.95 -4.66 -26.92
C LEU A 506 -4.04 -6.19 -26.73
N ARG A 507 -3.67 -6.64 -25.52
CA ARG A 507 -3.64 -8.06 -25.12
C ARG A 507 -4.94 -8.48 -24.48
N ASP A 508 -5.30 -9.73 -24.72
CA ASP A 508 -6.45 -10.41 -24.13
C ASP A 508 -7.73 -9.58 -24.21
N PRO A 509 -8.14 -9.19 -25.43
CA PRO A 509 -9.26 -8.28 -25.60
C PRO A 509 -10.57 -8.87 -25.10
N GLU A 510 -11.31 -8.10 -24.31
CA GLU A 510 -12.70 -8.37 -23.93
C GLU A 510 -13.61 -7.41 -24.69
N ILE A 511 -14.55 -7.97 -25.47
CA ILE A 511 -15.52 -7.19 -26.23
C ILE A 511 -16.90 -7.29 -25.58
N TYR A 512 -17.51 -6.14 -25.31
CA TYR A 512 -18.81 -6.02 -24.65
C TYR A 512 -19.65 -4.88 -25.27
N GLU A 513 -20.94 -4.79 -24.90
CA GLU A 513 -21.85 -3.83 -25.52
C GLU A 513 -21.53 -2.38 -25.13
N ASN A 514 -21.54 -1.48 -26.12
CA ASN A 514 -21.39 -0.05 -25.87
C ASN A 514 -22.74 0.55 -25.47
N ARG A 515 -23.07 0.50 -24.17
CA ARG A 515 -24.30 1.04 -23.57
C ARG A 515 -24.26 2.59 -23.52
N LYS A 516 -24.14 3.23 -24.68
CA LYS A 516 -23.88 4.68 -24.87
C LYS A 516 -24.78 5.57 -24.02
N GLU A 517 -26.08 5.31 -24.04
CA GLU A 517 -27.07 6.10 -23.30
C GLU A 517 -26.81 6.06 -21.79
N GLU A 518 -26.50 4.88 -21.25
CA GLU A 518 -26.17 4.72 -19.83
C GLU A 518 -24.85 5.41 -19.50
N ILE A 519 -23.81 5.19 -20.30
CA ILE A 519 -22.48 5.81 -20.12
C ILE A 519 -22.62 7.33 -20.07
N VAL A 520 -23.31 7.92 -21.05
CA VAL A 520 -23.53 9.36 -21.14
C VAL A 520 -24.35 9.87 -19.97
N THR A 521 -25.45 9.21 -19.63
CA THR A 521 -26.33 9.66 -18.53
C THR A 521 -25.61 9.63 -17.18
N ARG A 522 -24.82 8.59 -16.92
CA ARG A 522 -24.07 8.47 -15.65
C ARG A 522 -22.89 9.43 -15.58
N MET A 523 -22.20 9.64 -16.70
CA MET A 523 -21.01 10.51 -16.73
C MET A 523 -21.36 12.00 -16.76
N PHE A 524 -22.32 12.41 -17.59
CA PHE A 524 -22.68 13.82 -17.77
C PHE A 524 -23.91 14.26 -16.98
N GLY A 525 -24.72 13.32 -16.48
CA GLY A 525 -25.99 13.62 -15.81
C GLY A 525 -27.12 14.05 -16.76
N ALA A 526 -26.86 14.14 -18.06
CA ALA A 526 -27.81 14.52 -19.10
C ALA A 526 -27.40 13.95 -20.46
N ILE A 527 -28.36 13.81 -21.37
CA ILE A 527 -28.13 13.48 -22.77
C ILE A 527 -28.40 14.74 -23.59
N ASP A 528 -27.33 15.31 -24.13
CA ASP A 528 -27.40 16.45 -25.04
C ASP A 528 -26.51 16.15 -26.26
N MET A 529 -27.14 15.96 -27.42
CA MET A 529 -26.43 15.63 -28.65
C MET A 529 -25.66 16.82 -29.23
N ASP A 530 -25.96 18.05 -28.78
CA ASP A 530 -25.18 19.24 -29.13
C ASP A 530 -23.90 19.33 -28.29
N HIS A 531 -23.79 18.56 -27.19
CA HIS A 531 -22.55 18.48 -26.44
C HIS A 531 -21.49 17.72 -27.26
N PRO A 532 -20.34 18.34 -27.58
CA PRO A 532 -19.43 17.83 -28.60
C PRO A 532 -18.80 16.47 -28.24
N TYR A 533 -18.50 16.23 -26.96
CA TYR A 533 -17.99 14.93 -26.51
C TYR A 533 -19.09 13.85 -26.44
N ILE A 534 -20.35 14.22 -26.18
CA ILE A 534 -21.47 13.26 -26.19
C ILE A 534 -21.70 12.79 -27.62
N SER A 535 -21.70 13.73 -28.58
CA SER A 535 -21.77 13.43 -30.00
C SER A 535 -20.65 12.47 -30.44
N HIS A 536 -19.42 12.66 -29.97
CA HIS A 536 -18.32 11.74 -30.21
C HIS A 536 -18.58 10.31 -29.67
N ILE A 537 -19.05 10.17 -28.42
CA ILE A 537 -19.41 8.86 -27.84
C ILE A 537 -20.49 8.17 -28.69
N TYR A 538 -21.49 8.92 -29.13
CA TYR A 538 -22.58 8.40 -29.96
C TYR A 538 -22.12 8.01 -31.37
N ALA A 539 -21.09 8.66 -31.91
CA ALA A 539 -20.48 8.30 -33.18
C ALA A 539 -19.67 7.00 -33.12
N GLY A 540 -19.25 6.56 -31.93
CA GLY A 540 -18.51 5.31 -31.72
C GLY A 540 -19.26 4.05 -32.17
N GLY A 541 -18.57 2.92 -32.24
CA GLY A 541 -19.18 1.64 -32.60
C GLY A 541 -20.18 1.10 -31.56
N PRO A 542 -20.97 0.06 -31.90
CA PRO A 542 -21.92 -0.57 -30.96
C PRO A 542 -21.25 -1.42 -29.87
N TYR A 543 -19.94 -1.66 -29.95
CA TYR A 543 -19.18 -2.44 -28.98
C TYR A 543 -18.04 -1.61 -28.39
N LEU A 544 -17.61 -2.01 -27.20
CA LEU A 544 -16.38 -1.56 -26.56
C LEU A 544 -15.39 -2.72 -26.50
N ILE A 545 -14.10 -2.40 -26.51
CA ILE A 545 -13.00 -3.34 -26.36
C ILE A 545 -12.11 -2.90 -25.21
N GLY A 546 -12.02 -3.75 -24.19
CA GLY A 546 -11.09 -3.63 -23.07
C GLY A 546 -9.94 -4.63 -23.20
N GLY A 547 -8.84 -4.39 -22.51
CA GLY A 547 -7.65 -5.26 -22.57
C GLY A 547 -6.40 -4.54 -22.08
N GLU A 548 -5.28 -5.26 -21.97
CA GLU A 548 -4.02 -4.68 -21.49
C GLU A 548 -3.23 -4.05 -22.63
N VAL A 549 -2.69 -2.86 -22.42
CA VAL A 549 -1.95 -2.12 -23.46
C VAL A 549 -0.45 -2.39 -23.34
N GLU A 550 0.17 -2.66 -24.48
CA GLU A 550 1.62 -2.58 -24.68
C GLU A 550 1.91 -1.48 -25.70
N LEU A 551 2.48 -0.36 -25.25
CA LEU A 551 2.77 0.79 -26.10
C LEU A 551 4.10 0.58 -26.83
N LEU A 552 4.07 0.54 -28.17
CA LEU A 552 5.26 0.21 -28.97
C LEU A 552 6.33 1.31 -28.94
N ASP A 553 5.88 2.55 -28.86
CA ASP A 553 6.71 3.75 -28.85
C ASP A 553 6.03 4.87 -28.09
N ARG A 554 6.85 5.82 -27.62
CA ARG A 554 6.34 7.07 -27.06
C ARG A 554 5.51 7.81 -28.09
N ILE A 555 4.28 8.17 -27.71
CA ILE A 555 3.39 8.96 -28.55
C ILE A 555 3.97 10.36 -28.71
N ARG A 556 4.11 10.80 -29.97
CA ARG A 556 4.60 12.13 -30.35
C ARG A 556 3.64 12.70 -31.38
N TYR A 557 3.26 13.96 -31.19
CA TYR A 557 2.36 14.66 -32.12
C TYR A 557 3.13 15.45 -33.17
N ASN A 558 4.44 15.70 -32.95
CA ASN A 558 5.32 16.41 -33.86
C ASN A 558 4.79 17.82 -34.23
N ASP A 559 4.08 18.46 -33.32
CA ASP A 559 3.45 19.78 -33.45
C ASP A 559 4.31 20.92 -32.85
N GLY A 560 5.53 20.60 -32.43
CA GLY A 560 6.43 21.52 -31.74
C GLY A 560 6.20 21.64 -30.23
N LEU A 561 5.22 20.93 -29.68
CA LEU A 561 4.87 20.97 -28.26
C LEU A 561 5.28 19.70 -27.49
N ASP A 562 5.82 18.68 -28.15
CA ASP A 562 6.22 17.42 -27.50
C ASP A 562 7.25 17.61 -26.37
N LYS A 563 8.05 18.69 -26.39
CA LYS A 563 8.97 19.06 -25.30
C LYS A 563 8.24 19.32 -23.97
N TRP A 564 6.97 19.70 -24.06
CA TRP A 564 6.11 19.99 -22.93
C TRP A 564 5.26 18.79 -22.52
N ARG A 565 5.23 17.68 -23.28
CA ARG A 565 4.43 16.49 -22.96
C ARG A 565 5.26 15.50 -22.16
N LYS A 566 5.49 15.78 -20.88
CA LYS A 566 6.28 14.91 -20.01
C LYS A 566 5.40 13.80 -19.45
N THR A 567 5.95 12.59 -19.36
CA THR A 567 5.25 11.47 -18.71
C THR A 567 5.13 11.73 -17.20
N ALA A 568 4.26 10.99 -16.51
CA ALA A 568 4.14 11.08 -15.05
C ALA A 568 5.50 10.85 -14.35
N SER A 569 6.29 9.90 -14.86
CA SER A 569 7.64 9.61 -14.35
C SER A 569 8.62 10.76 -14.55
N GLU A 570 8.62 11.39 -15.74
CA GLU A 570 9.49 12.53 -16.05
C GLU A 570 9.11 13.76 -15.21
N LEU A 571 7.81 14.00 -15.04
CA LEU A 571 7.29 15.10 -14.23
C LEU A 571 7.69 14.96 -12.76
N LEU A 572 7.54 13.76 -12.18
CA LEU A 572 7.95 13.46 -10.81
C LEU A 572 9.46 13.69 -10.60
N LYS A 573 10.28 13.23 -11.55
CA LYS A 573 11.72 13.46 -11.53
C LYS A 573 12.05 14.96 -11.55
N GLU A 574 11.33 15.73 -12.34
CA GLU A 574 11.61 17.16 -12.44
C GLU A 574 11.14 17.95 -11.21
N PHE A 575 10.10 17.49 -10.50
CA PHE A 575 9.77 18.04 -9.18
C PHE A 575 10.90 17.79 -8.17
N GLU A 576 11.48 16.60 -8.18
CA GLU A 576 12.63 16.25 -7.36
C GLU A 576 13.86 17.09 -7.71
N GLU A 577 14.18 17.24 -9.01
CA GLU A 577 15.29 18.06 -9.48
C GLU A 577 15.13 19.54 -9.10
N LYS A 578 13.88 20.04 -8.99
CA LYS A 578 13.56 21.39 -8.49
C LYS A 578 13.56 21.48 -6.96
N GLY A 579 13.81 20.38 -6.25
CA GLY A 579 13.81 20.31 -4.79
C GLY A 579 12.44 20.60 -4.16
N ALA A 580 11.36 20.25 -4.86
CA ALA A 580 10.00 20.49 -4.37
C ALA A 580 9.76 19.71 -3.07
N ASP A 581 9.32 20.42 -2.02
CA ASP A 581 8.82 19.79 -0.78
C ASP A 581 7.29 19.67 -0.78
N THR A 582 6.63 20.36 -1.72
CA THR A 582 5.24 20.16 -2.09
C THR A 582 5.00 20.64 -3.53
N VAL A 583 4.01 20.04 -4.19
CA VAL A 583 3.57 20.44 -5.54
C VAL A 583 2.10 20.77 -5.50
N TYR A 584 1.72 21.87 -6.14
CA TYR A 584 0.33 22.25 -6.32
C TYR A 584 0.03 22.43 -7.82
N ALA A 585 -1.02 21.77 -8.29
CA ALA A 585 -1.37 21.72 -9.69
C ALA A 585 -2.46 22.76 -10.04
N PHE A 586 -2.33 23.39 -11.20
CA PHE A 586 -3.37 24.23 -11.77
C PHE A 586 -3.75 23.71 -13.15
N GLN A 587 -4.85 22.98 -13.21
CA GLN A 587 -5.45 22.50 -14.45
C GLN A 587 -6.13 23.65 -15.19
N THR A 588 -5.83 23.83 -16.47
CA THR A 588 -6.52 24.82 -17.32
C THR A 588 -6.76 24.30 -18.72
N ARG A 589 -7.82 24.76 -19.39
CA ARG A 589 -8.00 24.62 -20.84
C ARG A 589 -8.08 25.97 -21.55
N ASN A 590 -7.95 27.07 -20.81
CA ASN A 590 -8.14 28.43 -21.27
C ASN A 590 -6.87 29.25 -21.08
N PRO A 591 -6.70 30.37 -21.82
CA PRO A 591 -5.66 31.35 -21.54
C PRO A 591 -5.67 31.82 -20.07
N THR A 592 -4.48 32.03 -19.51
CA THR A 592 -4.30 32.46 -18.13
C THR A 592 -4.54 33.95 -18.01
N HIS A 593 -5.58 34.36 -17.26
CA HIS A 593 -5.84 35.76 -16.94
C HIS A 593 -5.51 36.06 -15.46
N ALA A 594 -5.60 37.34 -15.06
CA ALA A 594 -5.23 37.80 -13.71
C ALA A 594 -5.91 37.03 -12.57
N GLY A 595 -7.18 36.61 -12.74
CA GLY A 595 -7.86 35.76 -11.76
C GLY A 595 -7.18 34.40 -11.52
N HIS A 596 -6.76 33.70 -12.58
CA HIS A 596 -6.00 32.45 -12.45
C HIS A 596 -4.63 32.70 -11.80
N ALA A 597 -3.93 33.75 -12.23
CA ALA A 597 -2.65 34.14 -11.64
C ALA A 597 -2.77 34.44 -10.14
N TYR A 598 -3.84 35.13 -9.73
CA TYR A 598 -4.13 35.39 -8.32
C TYR A 598 -4.29 34.08 -7.52
N LEU A 599 -5.07 33.12 -8.01
CA LEU A 599 -5.27 31.83 -7.34
C LEU A 599 -3.95 31.06 -7.21
N MET A 600 -3.18 30.96 -8.30
CA MET A 600 -1.89 30.26 -8.30
C MET A 600 -0.88 30.90 -7.34
N ARG A 601 -0.84 32.24 -7.26
CA ARG A 601 0.03 32.95 -6.33
C ARG A 601 -0.43 32.78 -4.89
N SER A 602 -1.71 33.00 -4.61
CA SER A 602 -2.28 32.88 -3.26
C SER A 602 -2.08 31.47 -2.70
N ALA A 603 -2.27 30.43 -3.51
CA ALA A 603 -2.02 29.05 -3.09
C ALA A 603 -0.56 28.81 -2.69
N GLY A 604 0.39 29.35 -3.46
CA GLY A 604 1.82 29.27 -3.12
C GLY A 604 2.16 30.03 -1.84
N GLU A 605 1.56 31.20 -1.61
CA GLU A 605 1.72 31.98 -0.38
C GLU A 605 1.14 31.24 0.84
N ASP A 606 -0.03 30.61 0.69
CA ASP A 606 -0.67 29.82 1.73
C ASP A 606 0.15 28.58 2.11
N LEU A 607 0.75 27.89 1.13
CA LEU A 607 1.65 26.76 1.38
C LEU A 607 2.91 27.20 2.12
N LYS A 608 3.50 28.35 1.77
CA LYS A 608 4.62 28.91 2.53
C LYS A 608 4.23 29.25 3.96
N ALA A 609 3.05 29.82 4.17
CA ALA A 609 2.52 30.11 5.49
C ALA A 609 2.30 28.84 6.34
N GLN A 610 2.02 27.69 5.69
CA GLN A 610 1.92 26.37 6.35
C GLN A 610 3.27 25.73 6.67
N GLY A 611 4.39 26.31 6.22
CA GLY A 611 5.74 25.85 6.55
C GLY A 611 6.48 25.13 5.43
N TYR A 612 5.87 24.98 4.24
CA TYR A 612 6.59 24.48 3.06
C TYR A 612 7.63 25.52 2.61
N GLN A 613 8.87 25.08 2.47
CA GLN A 613 10.02 25.88 2.09
C GLN A 613 10.08 26.11 0.57
N ASN A 614 9.69 25.13 -0.24
CA ASN A 614 9.82 25.18 -1.69
C ASN A 614 8.59 24.61 -2.45
N PRO A 615 7.41 25.23 -2.28
CA PRO A 615 6.23 24.82 -3.04
C PRO A 615 6.41 25.11 -4.54
N VAL A 616 6.23 24.08 -5.36
CA VAL A 616 6.35 24.16 -6.83
C VAL A 616 4.97 24.17 -7.47
N LEU A 617 4.71 25.18 -8.31
CA LEU A 617 3.53 25.21 -9.16
C LEU A 617 3.74 24.29 -10.36
N TRP A 618 2.80 23.38 -10.57
CA TRP A 618 2.60 22.68 -11.83
C TRP A 618 1.45 23.33 -12.60
N LEU A 619 1.78 24.14 -13.60
CA LEU A 619 0.79 24.67 -14.54
C LEU A 619 0.54 23.61 -15.61
N SER A 620 -0.68 23.08 -15.63
CA SER A 620 -1.09 21.90 -16.42
C SER A 620 -2.17 22.26 -17.45
N PRO A 621 -1.83 22.92 -18.57
CA PRO A 621 -2.79 23.15 -19.64
C PRO A 621 -3.17 21.84 -20.34
N LEU A 622 -4.46 21.52 -20.47
CA LEU A 622 -4.92 20.33 -21.18
C LEU A 622 -4.47 20.35 -22.65
N GLY A 623 -3.69 19.33 -23.03
CA GLY A 623 -3.17 19.15 -24.39
C GLY A 623 -3.96 18.19 -25.29
N GLY A 624 -4.93 17.46 -24.75
CA GLY A 624 -5.81 16.57 -25.52
C GLY A 624 -6.89 17.32 -26.32
N TRP A 625 -7.91 16.58 -26.77
CA TRP A 625 -9.02 17.15 -27.52
C TRP A 625 -9.76 18.25 -26.74
N THR A 626 -10.03 19.36 -27.42
CA THR A 626 -10.87 20.48 -26.95
C THR A 626 -11.93 20.81 -28.01
N LYS A 627 -13.04 21.42 -27.59
CA LYS A 627 -14.10 21.85 -28.50
C LYS A 627 -13.63 22.99 -29.42
N ASP A 628 -14.29 23.13 -30.58
CA ASP A 628 -13.84 23.99 -31.68
C ASP A 628 -13.73 25.48 -31.35
N ASP A 629 -14.48 25.97 -30.36
CA ASP A 629 -14.46 27.37 -29.94
C ASP A 629 -13.45 27.67 -28.81
N ASP A 630 -12.74 26.66 -28.31
CA ASP A 630 -11.63 26.86 -27.36
C ASP A 630 -10.38 27.38 -28.09
N VAL A 631 -9.54 28.13 -27.38
CA VAL A 631 -8.27 28.63 -27.93
C VAL A 631 -7.33 27.46 -28.21
N PRO A 632 -6.74 27.36 -29.42
CA PRO A 632 -5.82 26.30 -29.78
C PRO A 632 -4.66 26.14 -28.79
N LEU A 633 -4.20 24.91 -28.61
CA LEU A 633 -3.19 24.57 -27.61
C LEU A 633 -1.89 25.36 -27.79
N ASP A 634 -1.38 25.46 -29.02
CA ASP A 634 -0.13 26.18 -29.30
C ASP A 634 -0.21 27.67 -28.95
N VAL A 635 -1.39 28.27 -29.15
CA VAL A 635 -1.68 29.66 -28.76
C VAL A 635 -1.77 29.78 -27.24
N ARG A 636 -2.39 28.82 -26.55
CA ARG A 636 -2.46 28.80 -25.08
C ARG A 636 -1.07 28.66 -24.45
N VAL A 637 -0.24 27.75 -24.95
CA VAL A 637 1.14 27.55 -24.46
C VAL A 637 1.96 28.82 -24.63
N LYS A 638 1.96 29.44 -25.81
CA LYS A 638 2.64 30.74 -26.02
C LYS A 638 2.13 31.82 -25.07
N GLN A 639 0.82 31.85 -24.83
CA GLN A 639 0.24 32.81 -23.91
C GLN A 639 0.64 32.55 -22.45
N HIS A 640 0.82 31.28 -22.06
CA HIS A 640 1.31 30.91 -20.74
C HIS A 640 2.78 31.31 -20.57
N GLU A 641 3.63 31.05 -21.56
CA GLU A 641 5.04 31.49 -21.59
C GLU A 641 5.13 33.01 -21.33
N GLU A 642 4.33 33.82 -22.04
CA GLU A 642 4.29 35.29 -21.86
C GLU A 642 3.81 35.72 -20.46
N VAL A 643 2.85 34.99 -19.87
CA VAL A 643 2.37 35.27 -18.50
C VAL A 643 3.46 34.98 -17.46
N LEU A 644 4.24 33.92 -17.67
CA LEU A 644 5.37 33.57 -16.82
C LEU A 644 6.50 34.59 -16.97
N ASP A 645 6.86 34.96 -18.20
CA ASP A 645 7.92 35.93 -18.50
C ASP A 645 7.61 37.32 -17.94
N ALA A 646 6.34 37.72 -17.93
CA ALA A 646 5.89 38.97 -17.31
C ALA A 646 5.89 38.93 -15.77
N GLY A 647 6.18 37.78 -15.14
CA GLY A 647 6.29 37.64 -13.70
C GLY A 647 4.94 37.70 -12.95
N TYR A 648 3.81 37.58 -13.65
CA TYR A 648 2.49 37.52 -13.01
C TYR A 648 2.32 36.28 -12.12
N VAL A 649 3.09 35.24 -12.41
CA VAL A 649 3.24 34.04 -11.60
C VAL A 649 4.75 33.90 -11.33
N SER A 650 5.24 34.44 -10.21
CA SER A 650 6.66 34.35 -9.86
C SER A 650 6.87 33.54 -8.58
N PHE A 651 7.42 32.34 -8.72
CA PHE A 651 8.23 31.69 -7.69
C PHE A 651 9.46 31.10 -8.37
N HIS A 652 10.61 31.08 -7.68
CA HIS A 652 11.93 30.74 -8.25
C HIS A 652 12.04 29.33 -8.88
N ASN A 653 10.99 28.51 -8.88
CA ASN A 653 10.98 27.13 -9.38
C ASN A 653 9.62 26.79 -10.07
N LEU A 654 9.41 27.27 -11.30
CA LEU A 654 8.22 26.99 -12.09
C LEU A 654 8.44 25.84 -13.09
N MET A 655 7.38 25.09 -13.39
CA MET A 655 7.37 24.07 -14.44
C MET A 655 6.15 24.22 -15.33
N GLU A 656 6.38 24.33 -16.64
CA GLU A 656 5.34 24.12 -17.65
C GLU A 656 5.36 22.64 -18.06
N ASN A 657 4.18 22.01 -18.05
CA ASN A 657 3.98 20.66 -18.56
C ASN A 657 2.55 20.57 -19.14
N VAL A 658 2.44 20.25 -20.43
CA VAL A 658 1.23 20.28 -21.28
C VAL A 658 0.65 18.88 -21.48
#